data_AF-A0AAU5LJN2-F1
#
_entry.id   AF-A0AAU5LJN2-F1
#
_cell.length_a   1.000
_cell.length_b   1.000
_cell.length_c   1.000
_cell.angle_alpha   90.00
_cell.angle_beta   90.00
_cell.angle_gamma   90.00
#
_symmetry.space_group_name_H-M   'P 1'
#
loop_
_entity.id
_entity.type
_entity.pdbx_description
1 polymer ?
#
loop_
_entity_poly.entity_id
_entity_poly.type
_entity_poly.pdbx_seq_one_letter_code
_entity_poly.pdbx_strand_id
1 'polypeptide(L)'
;MAAGVVAVLLTSLAVPVAGATSTASARSNSQVGQGDDWTVKPAAGGFLITKRLDAPVRMRAALPLLAIDGVPVGVARQSPDGRTLTVLSTNPAVTTAKSVELMWSSEINEQAGRSTASTESPDWSKAALGKALAVDPGSTGRFKVDISEYNLGNEALFLSGIKAKSEVAGRVYTPRGATGKRPLVVFLHGRHSVCYGKQSGPDPVKPWPCPKGQKAIPSYKGYDAPAKALASHGYLVVSISANAINAYDGEVFDAGALARGQLVLAHLDLFNKWSTVGGGPFGKRYVGKVDLRRVGLMGHSRGGEGVVRAALLNSERGRKYGIRAVLPLAPVDFARATLPDTAMSVILPYCDGDVSDLQGQHFYDDTRYSVTGDRAARSTVLVMGANHNYFNTQWTPGRSVAPSWDDWGGASKTAPCGSASAPRLKPTEQEAVGRAYIGGFFRLELGGESALLPLFDGSTTRAASAGRAVVRVVSQAPANRRYDLARLDRALPAGSVTGKAVARLCTGLKFTEPRGGHLAANTASTASTASTACRTTDDPSQFPHWTPAAIAAVAPTTTVTNLSWTGTTGSMRINLAPKLRDVRRFSALSFRAAPDASVRLKTDLTVRVRDGKGRVVDVPVSSVSDALSKLPGQNRGGLPKMMLRTVRIPLTSLAKLDLRDIRSVEFVTNKAATGSVFLSDVVFSKPWMSRPQPPAQPIASVNDVTMKEGDSGTKSAVFTIRLSKASRVPVTVFAETAGWFTDVVGATARRVVFAPGVTTVKFAVPIHPNKHDGEDQRFDVLLSNPTQAIVGDSFGAGKVLDDDPPPMVQIGPGVGTEGPEKTVSFPVKLSLPSDRGVQLTGELISGTATLGKDFTSPEDDGAGVPEKPIYGFVAEGSTTGEILVPITDDRLAEPDETLTLKITAVDGGILKVPTTYPGTIHDND
;
A
#
# COMPACT_ATOMS: atom_id res chain seq x y z
N MET A 1 60.57 -44.34 -28.75
CA MET A 1 61.85 -44.02 -29.39
C MET A 1 62.27 -42.63 -28.95
N ALA A 2 63.54 -42.53 -28.57
CA ALA A 2 64.43 -41.37 -28.55
C ALA A 2 64.02 -40.11 -27.75
N ALA A 3 64.83 -39.89 -26.71
CA ALA A 3 64.98 -38.70 -25.90
C ALA A 3 65.94 -37.67 -26.52
N GLY A 4 65.94 -36.46 -25.95
CA GLY A 4 67.11 -35.58 -25.84
C GLY A 4 66.90 -34.14 -26.34
N VAL A 5 67.44 -33.06 -25.75
CA VAL A 5 68.27 -32.80 -24.55
C VAL A 5 68.20 -31.28 -24.27
N VAL A 6 67.95 -30.90 -23.02
CA VAL A 6 68.51 -29.82 -22.15
C VAL A 6 68.85 -28.42 -22.73
N ALA A 7 68.28 -27.38 -22.12
CA ALA A 7 69.00 -26.37 -21.31
C ALA A 7 68.04 -25.34 -20.66
N VAL A 8 68.17 -25.09 -19.36
CA VAL A 8 68.42 -23.76 -18.74
C VAL A 8 68.57 -23.92 -17.22
N LEU A 9 69.60 -23.24 -16.71
CA LEU A 9 70.12 -23.24 -15.34
C LEU A 9 69.22 -22.58 -14.29
N LEU A 10 69.47 -23.01 -13.05
CA LEU A 10 69.04 -22.53 -11.74
C LEU A 10 69.29 -21.03 -11.47
N THR A 11 68.39 -20.41 -10.70
CA THR A 11 68.74 -19.70 -9.44
C THR A 11 67.60 -19.84 -8.43
N SER A 12 67.94 -20.29 -7.23
CA SER A 12 67.09 -20.40 -6.04
C SER A 12 67.29 -19.18 -5.14
N LEU A 13 66.23 -18.62 -4.58
CA LEU A 13 66.24 -17.93 -3.27
C LEU A 13 64.81 -17.80 -2.75
N ALA A 14 64.59 -18.31 -1.55
CA ALA A 14 63.34 -18.26 -0.81
C ALA A 14 62.99 -16.81 -0.42
N VAL A 15 61.70 -16.45 -0.45
CA VAL A 15 61.18 -15.20 0.11
C VAL A 15 60.02 -15.56 1.07
N PRO A 16 60.06 -15.08 2.33
CA PRO A 16 59.05 -15.39 3.34
C PRO A 16 57.75 -14.62 3.12
N VAL A 17 56.66 -15.25 3.53
CA VAL A 17 55.30 -14.69 3.58
C VAL A 17 55.27 -13.58 4.63
N ALA A 18 55.12 -12.33 4.18
CA ALA A 18 54.84 -11.20 5.06
C ALA A 18 53.32 -11.08 5.27
N GLY A 19 52.88 -11.31 6.51
CA GLY A 19 51.53 -10.97 6.96
C GLY A 19 51.36 -9.46 6.97
N ALA A 20 50.35 -8.97 6.25
CA ALA A 20 49.87 -7.61 6.42
C ALA A 20 48.84 -7.62 7.56
N THR A 21 49.29 -7.20 8.74
CA THR A 21 48.43 -6.81 9.86
C THR A 21 47.63 -5.57 9.45
N SER A 22 46.35 -5.76 9.14
CA SER A 22 45.40 -4.64 9.18
C SER A 22 45.08 -4.38 10.64
N THR A 23 45.51 -3.22 11.14
CA THR A 23 45.14 -2.67 12.44
C THR A 23 43.62 -2.52 12.52
N ALA A 24 42.96 -3.51 13.11
CA ALA A 24 41.56 -3.42 13.52
C ALA A 24 41.52 -2.56 14.79
N SER A 25 41.22 -1.28 14.62
CA SER A 25 40.83 -0.40 15.73
C SER A 25 39.60 -1.00 16.43
N ALA A 26 39.74 -1.21 17.74
CA ALA A 26 38.70 -1.70 18.64
C ALA A 26 37.40 -0.87 18.48
N ARG A 27 36.31 -1.53 18.08
CA ARG A 27 34.97 -0.92 18.04
C ARG A 27 34.16 -1.42 19.24
N SER A 28 33.96 -0.52 20.20
CA SER A 28 32.98 -0.63 21.29
C SER A 28 31.59 -0.94 20.75
N ASN A 29 30.77 -1.75 21.46
CA ASN A 29 29.28 -1.76 21.51
C ASN A 29 28.42 -1.38 20.26
N SER A 30 28.95 -1.43 19.04
CA SER A 30 28.55 -0.43 18.06
C SER A 30 27.50 -0.93 17.10
N GLN A 31 26.42 -0.15 17.04
CA GLN A 31 25.62 0.06 15.84
C GLN A 31 26.48 -0.16 14.57
N VAL A 32 26.05 -1.06 13.68
CA VAL A 32 26.79 -1.36 12.45
C VAL A 32 26.73 -0.19 11.46
N GLY A 33 25.75 0.71 11.62
CA GLY A 33 25.71 2.04 11.02
C GLY A 33 24.97 3.02 11.95
N GLN A 34 25.42 4.27 11.98
CA GLN A 34 24.85 5.32 12.82
C GLN A 34 24.88 6.68 12.13
N GLY A 35 23.84 7.47 12.35
CA GLY A 35 23.86 8.92 12.17
C GLY A 35 23.22 9.63 13.37
N ASP A 36 23.10 10.95 13.30
CA ASP A 36 22.62 11.77 14.42
C ASP A 36 21.23 11.36 14.92
N ASP A 37 20.35 10.94 14.00
CA ASP A 37 18.95 10.61 14.26
C ASP A 37 18.57 9.18 13.82
N TRP A 38 19.53 8.32 13.49
CA TRP A 38 19.25 6.93 13.09
C TRP A 38 20.33 5.95 13.53
N THR A 39 19.92 4.70 13.70
CA THR A 39 20.81 3.59 14.10
C THR A 39 20.45 2.35 13.30
N VAL A 40 21.45 1.60 12.86
CA VAL A 40 21.30 0.24 12.33
C VAL A 40 21.95 -0.71 13.32
N LYS A 41 21.15 -1.62 13.87
CA LYS A 41 21.62 -2.63 14.81
C LYS A 41 21.39 -4.02 14.20
N PRO A 42 22.29 -4.98 14.40
CA PRO A 42 21.94 -6.39 14.26
C PRO A 42 20.67 -6.67 15.07
N ALA A 43 19.75 -7.42 14.49
CA ALA A 43 18.59 -7.98 15.16
C ALA A 43 18.30 -9.34 14.56
N ALA A 44 17.62 -10.21 15.31
CA ALA A 44 17.15 -11.51 14.81
C ALA A 44 16.68 -11.38 13.35
N GLY A 45 17.36 -12.13 12.47
CA GLY A 45 17.29 -12.16 11.00
C GLY A 45 17.36 -10.87 10.23
N GLY A 46 18.35 -10.05 10.56
CA GLY A 46 18.90 -9.05 9.68
C GLY A 46 19.37 -7.85 10.49
N PHE A 47 18.84 -6.70 10.16
CA PHE A 47 19.23 -5.43 10.75
C PHE A 47 17.99 -4.63 11.09
N LEU A 48 17.83 -4.31 12.38
CA LEU A 48 16.83 -3.35 12.85
C LEU A 48 17.34 -1.95 12.59
N ILE A 49 16.67 -1.27 11.68
CA ILE A 49 16.90 0.12 11.34
C ILE A 49 15.92 0.93 12.18
N THR A 50 16.43 1.89 12.94
CA THR A 50 15.64 2.80 13.75
C THR A 50 15.93 4.23 13.33
N LYS A 51 14.87 5.00 13.05
CA LYS A 51 14.93 6.44 12.76
C LYS A 51 14.13 7.18 13.83
N ARG A 52 14.79 8.12 14.52
CA ARG A 52 14.15 9.08 15.42
C ARG A 52 13.79 10.35 14.66
N LEU A 53 12.66 10.94 14.99
CA LEU A 53 12.13 12.16 14.38
C LEU A 53 11.96 13.22 15.46
N ASP A 54 12.30 14.47 15.13
CA ASP A 54 12.12 15.62 16.02
C ASP A 54 10.65 15.91 16.36
N ALA A 55 9.74 15.46 15.48
CA ALA A 55 8.31 15.57 15.64
C ALA A 55 7.62 14.26 15.25
N PRO A 56 6.42 13.97 15.80
CA PRO A 56 5.63 12.83 15.39
C PRO A 56 5.45 12.79 13.87
N VAL A 57 5.60 11.60 13.29
CA VAL A 57 5.44 11.38 11.85
C VAL A 57 4.11 11.94 11.37
N ARG A 58 4.15 12.70 10.27
CA ARG A 58 2.94 13.29 9.70
C ARG A 58 1.93 12.20 9.36
N MET A 59 0.70 12.35 9.84
CA MET A 59 -0.35 11.39 9.53
C MET A 59 -0.81 11.57 8.07
N ARG A 60 -0.52 10.57 7.22
CA ARG A 60 -0.90 10.50 5.80
C ARG A 60 -1.63 9.20 5.47
N ALA A 61 -2.27 9.17 4.31
CA ALA A 61 -2.81 7.94 3.74
C ALA A 61 -1.73 6.89 3.47
N ALA A 62 -0.67 7.29 2.75
CA ALA A 62 0.48 6.45 2.43
C ALA A 62 1.11 5.81 3.67
N LEU A 63 1.75 4.67 3.46
CA LEU A 63 2.52 3.99 4.51
C LEU A 63 3.89 4.66 4.62
N PRO A 64 4.38 4.92 5.85
CA PRO A 64 5.75 5.36 6.03
C PRO A 64 6.69 4.21 5.67
N LEU A 65 7.74 4.52 4.92
CA LEU A 65 8.83 3.62 4.58
C LEU A 65 10.11 4.17 5.18
N LEU A 66 11.06 3.29 5.52
CA LEU A 66 12.46 3.71 5.67
C LEU A 66 13.22 3.41 4.39
N ALA A 67 14.11 4.31 4.02
CA ALA A 67 15.04 4.16 2.94
C ALA A 67 16.47 4.36 3.40
N ILE A 68 17.37 3.59 2.82
CA ILE A 68 18.80 3.64 3.07
C ILE A 68 19.49 4.12 1.82
N ASP A 69 20.21 5.23 1.93
CA ASP A 69 20.88 5.88 0.81
C ASP A 69 19.92 6.14 -0.37
N GLY A 70 18.67 6.50 -0.05
CA GLY A 70 17.59 6.73 -1.02
C GLY A 70 16.89 5.46 -1.54
N VAL A 71 17.28 4.26 -1.10
CA VAL A 71 16.65 2.99 -1.48
C VAL A 71 15.70 2.51 -0.40
N PRO A 72 14.39 2.41 -0.65
CA PRO A 72 13.44 1.87 0.33
C PRO A 72 13.76 0.44 0.72
N VAL A 73 13.66 0.14 2.02
CA VAL A 73 13.95 -1.18 2.59
C VAL A 73 12.75 -1.84 3.26
N GLY A 74 11.68 -1.09 3.56
CA GLY A 74 10.43 -1.66 4.06
C GLY A 74 9.43 -0.65 4.61
N VAL A 75 8.22 -1.12 4.88
CA VAL A 75 7.18 -0.35 5.59
C VAL A 75 7.56 -0.23 7.06
N ALA A 76 7.63 1.00 7.56
CA ALA A 76 8.07 1.28 8.92
C ALA A 76 6.93 1.10 9.94
N ARG A 77 7.25 0.48 11.07
CA ARG A 77 6.41 0.53 12.26
C ARG A 77 6.63 1.86 12.97
N GLN A 78 5.55 2.42 13.48
CA GLN A 78 5.56 3.67 14.22
C GLN A 78 5.47 3.36 15.72
N SER A 79 6.27 4.04 16.54
CA SER A 79 6.03 4.08 17.99
C SER A 79 4.67 4.73 18.29
N PRO A 80 4.06 4.48 19.46
CA PRO A 80 2.77 5.09 19.83
C PRO A 80 2.75 6.62 19.80
N ASP A 81 3.90 7.26 20.06
CA ASP A 81 4.07 8.71 19.99
C ASP A 81 4.41 9.22 18.57
N GLY A 82 4.61 8.30 17.62
CA GLY A 82 4.94 8.56 16.22
C GLY A 82 6.34 9.11 15.97
N ARG A 83 7.21 9.22 16.98
CA ARG A 83 8.56 9.81 16.84
C ARG A 83 9.65 8.82 16.47
N THR A 84 9.38 7.52 16.61
CA THR A 84 10.34 6.48 16.26
C THR A 84 9.74 5.61 15.16
N LEU A 85 10.53 5.42 14.11
CA LEU A 85 10.24 4.52 13.00
C LEU A 85 11.23 3.37 13.03
N THR A 86 10.73 2.14 12.93
CA THR A 86 11.58 0.96 12.81
C THR A 86 11.31 0.22 11.51
N VAL A 87 12.31 -0.45 10.95
CA VAL A 87 12.21 -1.46 9.87
C VAL A 87 13.23 -2.57 10.14
N LEU A 88 12.81 -3.83 10.08
CA LEU A 88 13.73 -4.97 10.04
C LEU A 88 14.04 -5.29 8.58
N SER A 89 15.32 -5.34 8.22
CA SER A 89 15.79 -5.59 6.86
C SER A 89 16.85 -6.68 6.84
N THR A 90 16.68 -7.69 5.97
CA THR A 90 17.71 -8.72 5.70
C THR A 90 18.78 -8.25 4.72
N ASN A 91 18.67 -7.05 4.16
CA ASN A 91 19.63 -6.53 3.18
C ASN A 91 20.96 -6.17 3.87
N PRO A 92 22.10 -6.82 3.57
CA PRO A 92 23.38 -6.52 4.21
C PRO A 92 23.92 -5.12 3.88
N ALA A 93 23.45 -4.48 2.80
CA ALA A 93 23.86 -3.12 2.42
C ALA A 93 23.54 -2.06 3.49
N VAL A 94 22.61 -2.36 4.40
CA VAL A 94 22.20 -1.46 5.48
C VAL A 94 23.30 -1.23 6.52
N THR A 95 24.28 -2.13 6.60
CA THR A 95 25.45 -2.00 7.48
C THR A 95 26.41 -0.91 7.03
N THR A 96 26.35 -0.50 5.76
CA THR A 96 27.18 0.57 5.20
C THR A 96 26.38 1.83 4.88
N ALA A 97 25.17 1.96 5.48
CA ALA A 97 24.27 3.08 5.25
C ALA A 97 24.95 4.42 5.55
N LYS A 98 24.78 5.41 4.67
CA LYS A 98 25.21 6.80 4.89
C LYS A 98 24.05 7.67 5.36
N SER A 99 22.83 7.37 4.91
CA SER A 99 21.60 8.01 5.40
C SER A 99 20.48 6.99 5.62
N VAL A 100 19.64 7.26 6.62
CA VAL A 100 18.32 6.64 6.78
C VAL A 100 17.27 7.74 6.73
N GLU A 101 16.33 7.61 5.79
CA GLU A 101 15.32 8.62 5.48
C GLU A 101 13.91 8.05 5.57
N LEU A 102 12.98 8.85 6.08
CA LEU A 102 11.54 8.57 5.97
C LEU A 102 11.09 8.87 4.54
N MET A 103 10.50 7.87 3.89
CA MET A 103 9.82 8.00 2.60
C MET A 103 8.35 7.59 2.72
N TRP A 104 7.56 7.86 1.68
CA TRP A 104 6.15 7.44 1.64
C TRP A 104 5.92 6.41 0.53
N SER A 105 5.04 5.44 0.77
CA SER A 105 4.72 4.39 -0.21
C SER A 105 4.19 4.92 -1.53
N SER A 106 3.68 6.15 -1.57
CA SER A 106 3.26 6.86 -2.78
C SER A 106 4.38 7.67 -3.45
N GLU A 107 5.48 7.98 -2.76
CA GLU A 107 6.51 8.96 -3.14
C GLU A 107 7.91 8.35 -3.22
N ILE A 108 7.99 7.12 -3.74
CA ILE A 108 9.20 6.28 -3.64
C ILE A 108 10.46 6.87 -4.33
N ASN A 109 10.43 8.07 -4.96
CA ASN A 109 11.64 8.71 -5.51
C ASN A 109 11.59 10.25 -5.69
N GLU A 110 10.90 11.00 -4.82
CA GLU A 110 10.85 12.47 -4.96
C GLU A 110 12.18 13.21 -4.65
N GLN A 111 13.18 12.56 -4.05
CA GLN A 111 14.38 13.23 -3.51
C GLN A 111 15.61 13.29 -4.45
N ALA A 112 15.61 12.65 -5.63
CA ALA A 112 16.79 12.63 -6.51
C ALA A 112 16.85 13.81 -7.50
N GLY A 113 17.52 14.90 -7.11
CA GLY A 113 18.21 15.89 -7.97
C GLY A 113 17.43 16.58 -9.12
N ARG A 114 17.56 17.90 -9.25
CA ARG A 114 16.93 18.68 -10.33
C ARG A 114 17.56 18.34 -11.70
N SER A 115 16.84 17.59 -12.54
CA SER A 115 17.10 17.51 -13.99
C SER A 115 16.21 18.52 -14.72
N THR A 116 16.74 19.12 -15.79
CA THR A 116 16.05 20.12 -16.62
C THR A 116 14.82 19.52 -17.32
N ALA A 117 13.64 19.90 -16.83
CA ALA A 117 12.35 19.45 -17.35
C ALA A 117 12.07 19.95 -18.78
N SER A 118 11.34 19.15 -19.55
CA SER A 118 10.57 19.63 -20.70
C SER A 118 9.58 20.70 -20.23
N THR A 119 9.64 21.89 -20.81
CA THR A 119 8.79 23.06 -20.50
C THR A 119 7.36 22.94 -21.04
N GLU A 120 7.09 21.98 -21.92
CA GLU A 120 5.76 21.77 -22.51
C GLU A 120 4.96 20.75 -21.69
N SER A 121 3.98 21.24 -20.92
CA SER A 121 2.89 20.43 -20.36
C SER A 121 1.57 20.82 -21.02
N PRO A 122 0.71 19.88 -21.43
CA PRO A 122 -0.66 20.20 -21.82
C PRO A 122 -1.37 20.99 -20.71
N ASP A 123 -2.16 22.00 -21.09
CA ASP A 123 -3.00 22.73 -20.14
C ASP A 123 -4.41 22.13 -20.16
N TRP A 124 -4.72 21.29 -19.16
CA TRP A 124 -6.03 20.62 -19.10
C TRP A 124 -7.17 21.58 -18.78
N SER A 125 -6.90 22.77 -18.24
CA SER A 125 -7.97 23.74 -17.97
C SER A 125 -8.64 24.23 -19.25
N LYS A 126 -7.95 24.08 -20.39
CA LYS A 126 -8.44 24.34 -21.74
C LYS A 126 -9.09 23.13 -22.40
N ALA A 127 -9.10 21.96 -21.76
CA ALA A 127 -9.75 20.79 -22.31
C ALA A 127 -11.26 21.02 -22.43
N ALA A 128 -11.85 20.56 -23.54
CA ALA A 128 -13.29 20.66 -23.73
C ALA A 128 -14.02 19.93 -22.60
N LEU A 129 -14.91 20.67 -21.92
CA LEU A 129 -15.78 20.10 -20.91
C LEU A 129 -16.82 19.18 -21.58
N GLY A 130 -17.11 18.05 -20.94
CA GLY A 130 -18.21 17.20 -21.37
C GLY A 130 -19.54 17.95 -21.34
N LYS A 131 -20.52 17.44 -22.09
CA LYS A 131 -21.88 18.00 -22.11
C LYS A 131 -22.45 17.94 -20.68
N ALA A 132 -23.06 19.02 -20.21
CA ALA A 132 -23.75 18.97 -18.93
C ALA A 132 -24.98 18.05 -19.00
N LEU A 133 -25.16 17.18 -18.01
CA LEU A 133 -26.42 16.46 -17.86
C LEU A 133 -27.57 17.42 -17.58
N ALA A 134 -28.76 17.07 -18.09
CA ALA A 134 -29.99 17.76 -17.74
C ALA A 134 -30.34 17.58 -16.25
N VAL A 135 -30.07 16.39 -15.68
CA VAL A 135 -30.24 16.13 -14.25
C VAL A 135 -28.91 16.38 -13.56
N ASP A 136 -28.85 17.39 -12.71
CA ASP A 136 -27.66 17.68 -11.92
C ASP A 136 -27.69 16.94 -10.57
N PRO A 137 -26.82 15.94 -10.34
CA PRO A 137 -26.80 15.22 -9.08
C PRO A 137 -26.35 16.06 -7.88
N GLY A 138 -25.64 17.18 -8.10
CA GLY A 138 -25.22 18.07 -7.02
C GLY A 138 -26.29 19.06 -6.56
N SER A 139 -27.44 19.10 -7.24
CA SER A 139 -28.60 19.90 -6.81
C SER A 139 -29.29 19.26 -5.59
N THR A 140 -29.90 20.08 -4.74
CA THR A 140 -30.71 19.59 -3.62
C THR A 140 -32.06 19.06 -4.12
N GLY A 141 -32.51 17.97 -3.52
CA GLY A 141 -33.82 17.38 -3.78
C GLY A 141 -34.94 18.06 -3.01
N ARG A 142 -36.13 17.46 -3.09
CA ARG A 142 -37.38 18.03 -2.54
C ARG A 142 -37.49 18.02 -1.01
N PHE A 143 -36.69 17.21 -0.32
CA PHE A 143 -36.81 17.07 1.13
C PHE A 143 -35.89 18.06 1.85
N LYS A 144 -36.42 18.71 2.90
CA LYS A 144 -35.56 19.35 3.91
C LYS A 144 -34.78 18.25 4.65
N VAL A 145 -33.61 18.60 5.18
CA VAL A 145 -32.73 17.63 5.86
C VAL A 145 -32.61 17.97 7.34
N ASP A 146 -32.96 17.01 8.19
CA ASP A 146 -32.67 17.06 9.63
C ASP A 146 -31.32 16.45 9.90
N ILE A 147 -30.52 17.11 10.73
CA ILE A 147 -29.19 16.66 11.10
C ILE A 147 -29.18 16.35 12.59
N SER A 148 -28.75 15.14 12.93
CA SER A 148 -28.59 14.68 14.31
C SER A 148 -27.24 13.98 14.48
N GLU A 149 -26.74 13.88 15.70
CA GLU A 149 -25.52 13.14 16.02
C GLU A 149 -25.82 12.07 17.07
N TYR A 150 -25.03 11.01 17.07
CA TYR A 150 -24.95 10.05 18.17
C TYR A 150 -23.48 9.86 18.56
N ASN A 151 -23.26 9.65 19.85
CA ASN A 151 -21.97 9.26 20.40
C ASN A 151 -22.25 8.29 21.56
N LEU A 152 -21.80 7.05 21.42
CA LEU A 152 -21.98 6.00 22.43
C LEU A 152 -20.72 5.80 23.30
N GLY A 153 -19.72 6.68 23.16
CA GLY A 153 -18.46 6.65 23.89
C GLY A 153 -17.24 6.49 22.97
N ASN A 154 -16.09 6.95 23.47
CA ASN A 154 -14.81 6.89 22.75
C ASN A 154 -14.18 5.48 22.76
N GLU A 155 -14.65 4.58 23.62
CA GLU A 155 -14.19 3.20 23.75
C GLU A 155 -15.40 2.25 23.81
N ALA A 156 -16.33 2.42 22.88
CA ALA A 156 -17.64 1.74 22.90
C ALA A 156 -17.63 0.36 22.21
N LEU A 157 -16.66 0.10 21.31
CA LEU A 157 -16.62 -1.12 20.50
C LEU A 157 -15.21 -1.68 20.43
N PHE A 158 -15.01 -2.92 20.86
CA PHE A 158 -13.74 -3.62 20.60
C PHE A 158 -13.66 -4.03 19.13
N LEU A 159 -12.56 -3.67 18.47
CA LEU A 159 -12.27 -4.03 17.08
C LEU A 159 -11.07 -4.96 17.05
N SER A 160 -11.27 -6.22 16.66
CA SER A 160 -10.18 -7.20 16.66
C SER A 160 -9.08 -6.83 15.67
N GLY A 161 -9.41 -6.10 14.59
CA GLY A 161 -8.44 -5.64 13.60
C GLY A 161 -7.40 -4.63 14.12
N ILE A 162 -7.62 -4.01 15.28
CA ILE A 162 -6.63 -3.16 15.98
C ILE A 162 -6.37 -3.60 17.42
N LYS A 163 -7.00 -4.70 17.86
CA LYS A 163 -6.95 -5.21 19.25
C LYS A 163 -7.21 -4.13 20.32
N ALA A 164 -8.01 -3.13 19.97
CA ALA A 164 -8.30 -1.97 20.80
C ALA A 164 -9.78 -1.58 20.71
N LYS A 165 -10.23 -0.74 21.65
CA LYS A 165 -11.57 -0.17 21.64
C LYS A 165 -11.61 1.08 20.76
N SER A 166 -12.68 1.18 19.98
CA SER A 166 -12.98 2.27 19.05
C SER A 166 -14.18 3.07 19.54
N GLU A 167 -14.24 4.33 19.12
CA GLU A 167 -15.44 5.12 19.30
C GLU A 167 -16.60 4.59 18.44
N VAL A 168 -17.82 4.86 18.90
CA VAL A 168 -19.04 4.66 18.12
C VAL A 168 -19.79 5.97 18.08
N ALA A 169 -19.45 6.78 17.08
CA ALA A 169 -20.02 8.10 16.89
C ALA A 169 -20.26 8.39 15.41
N GLY A 170 -21.26 9.21 15.13
CA GLY A 170 -21.55 9.62 13.77
C GLY A 170 -22.63 10.69 13.65
N ARG A 171 -22.72 11.24 12.45
CA ARG A 171 -23.69 12.27 12.05
C ARG A 171 -24.70 11.68 11.09
N VAL A 172 -25.98 11.90 11.36
CA VAL A 172 -27.11 11.35 10.60
C VAL A 172 -27.87 12.47 9.90
N TYR A 173 -28.12 12.29 8.61
CA TYR A 173 -28.85 13.22 7.74
C TYR A 173 -30.14 12.56 7.31
N THR A 174 -31.25 13.04 7.84
CA THR A 174 -32.58 12.45 7.67
C THR A 174 -33.43 13.31 6.74
N PRO A 175 -34.08 12.74 5.71
CA PRO A 175 -35.05 13.45 4.89
C PRO A 175 -36.32 13.71 5.70
N ARG A 176 -36.60 14.99 5.99
CA ARG A 176 -37.77 15.40 6.78
C ARG A 176 -39.07 15.15 6.00
N GLY A 177 -40.07 14.59 6.66
CA GLY A 177 -41.40 14.33 6.08
C GLY A 177 -41.43 13.18 5.07
N ALA A 178 -40.33 12.46 4.93
CA ALA A 178 -40.20 11.39 3.96
C ALA A 178 -40.86 10.10 4.50
N THR A 179 -41.88 9.58 3.82
CA THR A 179 -42.61 8.34 4.18
C THR A 179 -41.94 7.04 3.70
N GLY A 180 -42.09 5.96 4.47
CA GLY A 180 -41.57 4.62 4.12
C GLY A 180 -40.06 4.43 4.39
N LYS A 181 -39.56 3.23 4.10
CA LYS A 181 -38.15 2.88 4.32
C LYS A 181 -37.22 3.61 3.32
N ARG A 182 -36.13 4.17 3.82
CA ARG A 182 -35.13 4.92 3.04
C ARG A 182 -33.85 4.10 2.85
N PRO A 183 -33.26 4.04 1.63
CA PRO A 183 -31.92 3.49 1.46
C PRO A 183 -30.94 4.16 2.41
N LEU A 184 -30.04 3.36 2.98
CA LEU A 184 -29.02 3.84 3.91
C LEU A 184 -27.68 3.98 3.19
N VAL A 185 -27.04 5.13 3.34
CA VAL A 185 -25.68 5.35 2.85
C VAL A 185 -24.76 5.65 4.03
N VAL A 186 -23.68 4.89 4.17
CA VAL A 186 -22.67 5.08 5.22
C VAL A 186 -21.43 5.71 4.61
N PHE A 187 -20.98 6.82 5.18
CA PHE A 187 -19.74 7.50 4.85
C PHE A 187 -18.70 7.21 5.93
N LEU A 188 -17.51 6.77 5.51
CA LEU A 188 -16.37 6.49 6.38
C LEU A 188 -15.21 7.41 5.99
N HIS A 189 -14.76 8.24 6.92
CA HIS A 189 -13.56 9.04 6.67
C HIS A 189 -12.29 8.18 6.69
N GLY A 190 -11.24 8.69 6.05
CA GLY A 190 -9.94 8.04 5.98
C GLY A 190 -8.99 8.38 7.12
N ARG A 191 -7.71 8.06 6.90
CA ARG A 191 -6.65 8.34 7.84
C ARG A 191 -6.23 9.81 7.77
N HIS A 192 -6.29 10.47 8.90
CA HIS A 192 -5.85 11.84 9.13
C HIS A 192 -5.71 12.03 10.65
N SER A 193 -4.94 13.04 11.08
CA SER A 193 -4.71 13.36 12.50
C SER A 193 -5.98 13.22 13.35
N VAL A 194 -5.81 12.66 14.55
CA VAL A 194 -6.92 12.21 15.41
C VAL A 194 -7.35 13.23 16.45
N CYS A 195 -6.38 13.98 17.00
CA CYS A 195 -6.56 14.92 18.08
C CYS A 195 -5.89 16.26 17.74
N TYR A 196 -6.42 17.35 18.29
CA TYR A 196 -5.86 18.69 18.13
C TYR A 196 -5.99 19.50 19.43
N GLY A 197 -5.15 20.52 19.58
CA GLY A 197 -5.05 21.32 20.80
C GLY A 197 -3.74 21.05 21.55
N LYS A 198 -3.53 21.75 22.66
CA LYS A 198 -2.33 21.58 23.49
C LYS A 198 -2.55 20.42 24.47
N GLN A 199 -1.65 19.44 24.46
CA GLN A 199 -1.64 18.41 25.49
C GLN A 199 -1.29 19.03 26.84
N SER A 200 -1.96 18.57 27.90
CA SER A 200 -1.61 18.90 29.28
C SER A 200 -1.22 17.62 30.02
N GLY A 201 -0.02 17.59 30.61
CA GLY A 201 0.50 16.43 31.35
C GLY A 201 1.52 15.61 30.54
N PRO A 202 2.00 14.48 31.10
CA PRO A 202 2.99 13.62 30.46
C PRO A 202 2.46 13.00 29.17
N ASP A 203 3.36 12.48 28.33
CA ASP A 203 2.99 11.79 27.10
C ASP A 203 2.05 10.61 27.37
N PRO A 204 0.99 10.45 26.57
CA PRO A 204 -0.06 9.51 26.88
C PRO A 204 0.40 8.07 26.64
N VAL A 205 0.06 7.17 27.57
CA VAL A 205 0.31 5.73 27.42
C VAL A 205 -0.50 5.12 26.25
N LYS A 206 -1.62 5.75 25.87
CA LYS A 206 -2.46 5.34 24.73
C LYS A 206 -2.70 6.52 23.79
N PRO A 207 -2.68 6.31 22.46
CA PRO A 207 -2.93 7.37 21.50
C PRO A 207 -4.43 7.75 21.37
N TRP A 208 -5.34 6.93 21.90
CA TRP A 208 -6.78 7.18 21.94
C TRP A 208 -7.40 6.65 23.25
N PRO A 209 -8.43 7.30 23.85
CA PRO A 209 -9.02 8.59 23.49
C PRO A 209 -8.04 9.76 23.52
N CYS A 210 -8.44 10.91 22.96
CA CYS A 210 -7.56 12.10 22.95
C CYS A 210 -7.07 12.45 24.36
N PRO A 211 -5.76 12.74 24.52
CA PRO A 211 -5.17 13.15 25.79
C PRO A 211 -5.87 14.37 26.39
N LYS A 212 -5.73 14.53 27.71
CA LYS A 212 -6.25 15.70 28.43
C LYS A 212 -5.69 16.99 27.81
N GLY A 213 -6.56 17.97 27.58
CA GLY A 213 -6.24 19.24 26.92
C GLY A 213 -6.43 19.24 25.40
N GLN A 214 -6.53 18.06 24.78
CA GLN A 214 -6.83 17.91 23.36
C GLN A 214 -8.30 17.59 23.10
N LYS A 215 -8.71 17.78 21.85
CA LYS A 215 -10.05 17.47 21.33
C LYS A 215 -9.94 16.54 20.13
N ALA A 216 -10.92 15.66 19.97
CA ALA A 216 -11.00 14.82 18.78
C ALA A 216 -11.30 15.66 17.54
N ILE A 217 -10.58 15.39 16.44
CA ILE A 217 -10.84 16.02 15.15
C ILE A 217 -12.14 15.44 14.58
N PRO A 218 -13.16 16.26 14.26
CA PRO A 218 -14.47 15.76 13.85
C PRO A 218 -14.51 15.37 12.36
N SER A 219 -13.56 14.56 11.89
CA SER A 219 -13.34 14.21 10.48
C SER A 219 -14.61 13.74 9.75
N TYR A 220 -15.51 13.03 10.44
CA TYR A 220 -16.79 12.57 9.92
C TYR A 220 -17.77 13.70 9.54
N LYS A 221 -17.58 14.92 10.06
CA LYS A 221 -18.40 16.10 9.68
C LYS A 221 -17.95 16.74 8.36
N GLY A 222 -16.83 16.29 7.78
CA GLY A 222 -16.26 16.86 6.56
C GLY A 222 -17.04 16.60 5.28
N TYR A 223 -18.01 15.68 5.30
CA TYR A 223 -18.81 15.28 4.14
C TYR A 223 -20.25 15.83 4.19
N ASP A 224 -20.46 16.94 4.90
CA ASP A 224 -21.77 17.60 5.06
C ASP A 224 -22.46 17.86 3.72
N ALA A 225 -21.74 18.38 2.71
CA ALA A 225 -22.33 18.73 1.42
C ALA A 225 -22.87 17.52 0.62
N PRO A 226 -22.09 16.46 0.33
CA PRO A 226 -22.63 15.26 -0.32
C PRO A 226 -23.72 14.57 0.50
N ALA A 227 -23.60 14.56 1.83
CA ALA A 227 -24.59 13.92 2.71
C ALA A 227 -25.94 14.66 2.70
N LYS A 228 -25.92 16.00 2.79
CA LYS A 228 -27.14 16.83 2.69
C LYS A 228 -27.78 16.71 1.31
N ALA A 229 -26.98 16.74 0.23
CA ALA A 229 -27.50 16.57 -1.11
C ALA A 229 -28.22 15.23 -1.26
N LEU A 230 -27.58 14.11 -0.89
CA LEU A 230 -28.23 12.80 -0.91
C LEU A 230 -29.47 12.75 -0.02
N ALA A 231 -29.38 13.21 1.23
CA ALA A 231 -30.52 13.18 2.13
C ALA A 231 -31.71 13.99 1.57
N SER A 232 -31.47 15.12 0.93
CA SER A 232 -32.55 15.90 0.29
C SER A 232 -33.26 15.18 -0.87
N HIS A 233 -32.64 14.13 -1.44
CA HIS A 233 -33.23 13.22 -2.43
C HIS A 233 -33.89 11.98 -1.82
N GLY A 234 -34.00 11.90 -0.49
CA GLY A 234 -34.76 10.85 0.20
C GLY A 234 -33.92 9.68 0.73
N TYR A 235 -32.61 9.85 0.86
CA TYR A 235 -31.69 8.86 1.42
C TYR A 235 -31.47 9.12 2.91
N LEU A 236 -31.32 8.08 3.72
CA LEU A 236 -30.75 8.23 5.06
C LEU A 236 -29.23 8.16 4.92
N VAL A 237 -28.51 9.18 5.35
CA VAL A 237 -27.03 9.18 5.28
C VAL A 237 -26.46 9.22 6.68
N VAL A 238 -25.42 8.43 6.92
CA VAL A 238 -24.70 8.36 8.20
C VAL A 238 -23.21 8.50 7.93
N SER A 239 -22.58 9.51 8.50
CA SER A 239 -21.13 9.72 8.42
C SER A 239 -20.49 9.38 9.74
N ILE A 240 -19.64 8.35 9.78
CA ILE A 240 -19.11 7.74 11.01
C ILE A 240 -17.67 8.15 11.30
N SER A 241 -17.34 8.26 12.59
CA SER A 241 -15.99 8.53 13.09
C SER A 241 -15.14 7.25 13.11
N ALA A 242 -13.85 7.36 12.85
CA ALA A 242 -12.86 6.28 12.83
C ALA A 242 -11.48 6.74 13.36
N ASN A 243 -11.47 7.69 14.29
CA ASN A 243 -10.26 8.26 14.89
C ASN A 243 -9.51 7.24 15.76
N ALA A 244 -10.18 6.36 16.51
CA ALA A 244 -9.48 5.30 17.22
C ALA A 244 -8.71 4.39 16.27
N ILE A 245 -9.31 4.03 15.12
CA ILE A 245 -8.61 3.25 14.11
C ILE A 245 -7.40 4.03 13.59
N ASN A 246 -7.54 5.30 13.24
CA ASN A 246 -6.41 6.14 12.81
C ASN A 246 -5.28 6.22 13.87
N ALA A 247 -5.62 6.12 15.15
CA ALA A 247 -4.66 6.18 16.25
C ALA A 247 -3.85 4.88 16.40
N TYR A 248 -4.42 3.73 16.03
CA TYR A 248 -3.80 2.41 16.17
C TYR A 248 -3.37 1.76 14.84
N ASP A 249 -3.79 2.31 13.69
CA ASP A 249 -3.56 1.68 12.38
C ASP A 249 -2.09 1.67 11.90
N GLY A 250 -1.20 2.35 12.63
CA GLY A 250 0.25 2.24 12.45
C GLY A 250 0.89 0.99 13.06
N GLU A 251 0.17 0.29 13.94
CA GLU A 251 0.66 -0.89 14.68
C GLU A 251 0.20 -2.22 14.06
N VAL A 252 -0.77 -2.19 13.15
CA VAL A 252 -1.34 -3.39 12.53
C VAL A 252 -1.00 -3.50 11.06
N PHE A 253 -0.82 -4.74 10.61
CA PHE A 253 -0.26 -5.04 9.31
C PHE A 253 -1.17 -4.58 8.15
N ASP A 254 -2.49 -4.77 8.27
CA ASP A 254 -3.46 -4.39 7.24
C ASP A 254 -3.82 -2.89 7.21
N ALA A 255 -3.04 -2.06 7.93
CA ALA A 255 -3.25 -0.62 8.06
C ALA A 255 -4.68 -0.21 8.50
N GLY A 256 -5.35 -1.09 9.26
CA GLY A 256 -6.66 -0.85 9.85
C GLY A 256 -7.85 -1.18 8.94
N ALA A 257 -7.64 -1.80 7.77
CA ALA A 257 -8.71 -2.11 6.82
C ALA A 257 -9.80 -3.01 7.44
N LEU A 258 -9.42 -4.08 8.15
CA LEU A 258 -10.34 -4.98 8.86
C LEU A 258 -11.13 -4.25 9.94
N ALA A 259 -10.46 -3.45 10.77
CA ALA A 259 -11.11 -2.68 11.83
C ALA A 259 -12.14 -1.69 11.25
N ARG A 260 -11.83 -1.04 10.12
CA ARG A 260 -12.78 -0.17 9.40
C ARG A 260 -13.99 -0.94 8.89
N GLY A 261 -13.76 -2.10 8.30
CA GLY A 261 -14.84 -2.99 7.86
C GLY A 261 -15.76 -3.39 9.01
N GLN A 262 -15.19 -3.80 10.14
CA GLN A 262 -15.92 -4.15 11.37
C GLN A 262 -16.73 -2.98 11.92
N LEU A 263 -16.14 -1.77 11.95
CA LEU A 263 -16.79 -0.56 12.43
C LEU A 263 -18.00 -0.18 11.57
N VAL A 264 -17.90 -0.28 10.24
CA VAL A 264 -19.03 -0.06 9.33
C VAL A 264 -20.17 -1.05 9.61
N LEU A 265 -19.85 -2.34 9.74
CA LEU A 265 -20.88 -3.37 10.02
C LEU A 265 -21.52 -3.19 11.39
N ALA A 266 -20.76 -2.79 12.42
CA ALA A 266 -21.31 -2.48 13.73
C ALA A 266 -22.29 -1.31 13.69
N HIS A 267 -22.02 -0.29 12.87
CA HIS A 267 -22.96 0.80 12.64
C HIS A 267 -24.22 0.33 11.90
N LEU A 268 -24.09 -0.57 10.92
CA LEU A 268 -25.27 -1.19 10.29
C LEU A 268 -26.08 -2.02 11.30
N ASP A 269 -25.44 -2.72 12.24
CA ASP A 269 -26.10 -3.42 13.35
C ASP A 269 -26.90 -2.47 14.25
N LEU A 270 -26.34 -1.29 14.57
CA LEU A 270 -27.04 -0.25 15.32
C LEU A 270 -28.25 0.29 14.55
N PHE A 271 -28.10 0.61 13.27
CA PHE A 271 -29.23 1.08 12.45
C PHE A 271 -30.27 -0.01 12.23
N ASN A 272 -29.87 -1.29 12.20
CA ASN A 272 -30.81 -2.40 12.22
C ASN A 272 -31.61 -2.40 13.52
N LYS A 273 -30.94 -2.34 14.68
CA LYS A 273 -31.60 -2.27 15.99
C LYS A 273 -32.53 -1.07 16.11
N TRP A 274 -32.06 0.14 15.77
CA TRP A 274 -32.86 1.37 15.83
C TRP A 274 -34.03 1.36 14.84
N SER A 275 -33.91 0.65 13.71
CA SER A 275 -34.98 0.49 12.72
C SER A 275 -35.98 -0.59 13.09
N THR A 276 -35.61 -1.61 13.88
CA THR A 276 -36.52 -2.71 14.24
C THR A 276 -37.21 -2.48 15.58
N VAL A 277 -36.44 -2.19 16.63
CA VAL A 277 -36.95 -2.08 18.01
C VAL A 277 -36.82 -0.67 18.59
N GLY A 278 -35.98 0.18 17.99
CA GLY A 278 -35.67 1.51 18.49
C GLY A 278 -34.58 1.49 19.58
N GLY A 279 -34.51 2.54 20.39
CA GLY A 279 -33.59 2.67 21.51
C GLY A 279 -32.73 3.94 21.45
N GLY A 280 -31.96 4.19 22.51
CA GLY A 280 -31.09 5.36 22.60
C GLY A 280 -30.03 5.40 21.48
N PRO A 281 -29.66 6.59 20.99
CA PRO A 281 -30.15 7.90 21.42
C PRO A 281 -31.41 8.37 20.65
N PHE A 282 -31.96 7.55 19.75
CA PHE A 282 -32.99 7.98 18.80
C PHE A 282 -34.42 7.58 19.18
N GLY A 283 -34.62 6.84 20.27
CA GLY A 283 -35.92 6.32 20.69
C GLY A 283 -36.58 5.54 19.55
N LYS A 284 -37.80 5.93 19.18
CA LYS A 284 -38.56 5.32 18.06
C LYS A 284 -38.34 6.02 16.71
N ARG A 285 -37.46 7.03 16.62
CA ARG A 285 -37.33 7.90 15.44
C ARG A 285 -37.14 7.15 14.13
N TYR A 286 -36.35 6.07 14.14
CA TYR A 286 -36.00 5.29 12.95
C TYR A 286 -36.78 3.98 12.78
N VAL A 287 -37.66 3.62 13.72
CA VAL A 287 -38.43 2.37 13.67
C VAL A 287 -39.24 2.31 12.37
N GLY A 288 -39.01 1.26 11.57
CA GLY A 288 -39.65 1.04 10.29
C GLY A 288 -39.21 1.97 9.15
N LYS A 289 -38.17 2.79 9.34
CA LYS A 289 -37.76 3.83 8.36
C LYS A 289 -36.46 3.55 7.60
N VAL A 290 -35.69 2.54 7.98
CA VAL A 290 -34.39 2.24 7.32
C VAL A 290 -34.52 1.02 6.41
N ASP A 291 -34.09 1.16 5.14
CA ASP A 291 -34.02 0.08 4.16
C ASP A 291 -32.60 -0.53 4.11
N LEU A 292 -32.37 -1.51 4.97
CA LEU A 292 -31.09 -2.24 5.02
C LEU A 292 -30.92 -3.28 3.90
N ARG A 293 -31.88 -3.39 2.97
CA ARG A 293 -31.72 -4.16 1.73
C ARG A 293 -31.10 -3.34 0.60
N ARG A 294 -31.00 -2.02 0.76
CA ARG A 294 -30.36 -1.07 -0.17
C ARG A 294 -29.38 -0.19 0.61
N VAL A 295 -28.17 -0.71 0.79
CA VAL A 295 -27.07 -0.05 1.48
C VAL A 295 -26.02 0.40 0.48
N GLY A 296 -25.60 1.66 0.58
CA GLY A 296 -24.43 2.21 -0.10
C GLY A 296 -23.32 2.53 0.89
N LEU A 297 -22.07 2.35 0.48
CA LEU A 297 -20.90 2.67 1.30
C LEU A 297 -19.98 3.62 0.53
N MET A 298 -19.62 4.76 1.11
CA MET A 298 -18.54 5.61 0.62
C MET A 298 -17.42 5.63 1.65
N GLY A 299 -16.19 5.52 1.20
CA GLY A 299 -15.02 5.60 2.06
C GLY A 299 -13.93 6.44 1.42
N HIS A 300 -13.27 7.31 2.18
CA HIS A 300 -12.18 8.14 1.67
C HIS A 300 -10.81 7.55 2.09
N SER A 301 -9.80 7.52 1.22
CA SER A 301 -8.42 7.14 1.58
C SER A 301 -8.34 5.71 2.11
N ARG A 302 -7.73 5.46 3.28
CA ARG A 302 -7.83 4.17 4.00
C ARG A 302 -9.28 3.76 4.32
N GLY A 303 -10.19 4.72 4.43
CA GLY A 303 -11.63 4.48 4.52
C GLY A 303 -12.20 3.87 3.25
N GLY A 304 -11.63 4.16 2.08
CA GLY A 304 -12.03 3.59 0.79
C GLY A 304 -11.77 2.09 0.71
N GLU A 305 -10.56 1.65 1.09
CA GLU A 305 -10.26 0.22 1.29
C GLU A 305 -11.14 -0.37 2.40
N GLY A 306 -11.35 0.36 3.50
CA GLY A 306 -12.22 -0.05 4.60
C GLY A 306 -13.68 -0.34 4.21
N VAL A 307 -14.28 0.42 3.29
CA VAL A 307 -15.65 0.15 2.82
C VAL A 307 -15.72 -1.01 1.82
N VAL A 308 -14.66 -1.25 1.04
CA VAL A 308 -14.52 -2.48 0.26
C VAL A 308 -14.44 -3.68 1.22
N ARG A 309 -13.60 -3.58 2.26
CA ARG A 309 -13.48 -4.59 3.31
C ARG A 309 -14.81 -4.85 4.02
N ALA A 310 -15.60 -3.81 4.31
CA ALA A 310 -16.93 -3.96 4.90
C ALA A 310 -17.88 -4.80 4.01
N ALA A 311 -17.86 -4.59 2.69
CA ALA A 311 -18.70 -5.35 1.75
C ALA A 311 -18.29 -6.82 1.67
N LEU A 312 -16.98 -7.11 1.72
CA LEU A 312 -16.43 -8.46 1.76
C LEU A 312 -16.79 -9.17 3.07
N LEU A 313 -16.58 -8.52 4.22
CA LEU A 313 -16.95 -9.05 5.55
C LEU A 313 -18.46 -9.30 5.68
N ASN A 314 -19.29 -8.44 5.10
CA ASN A 314 -20.74 -8.69 5.06
C ASN A 314 -21.06 -9.97 4.28
N SER A 315 -20.32 -10.24 3.21
CA SER A 315 -20.51 -11.45 2.38
C SER A 315 -20.12 -12.71 3.15
N GLU A 316 -19.01 -12.65 3.88
CA GLU A 316 -18.54 -13.69 4.80
C GLU A 316 -19.52 -13.96 5.94
N ARG A 317 -20.13 -12.90 6.50
CA ARG A 317 -21.11 -12.99 7.59
C ARG A 317 -22.54 -13.22 7.09
N GLY A 318 -22.69 -13.96 6.00
CA GLY A 318 -24.00 -14.41 5.50
C GLY A 318 -24.83 -13.35 4.76
N ARG A 319 -24.23 -12.24 4.34
CA ARG A 319 -24.87 -11.15 3.57
C ARG A 319 -26.06 -10.52 4.30
N LYS A 320 -25.89 -10.29 5.61
CA LYS A 320 -26.92 -9.67 6.47
C LYS A 320 -27.46 -8.36 5.92
N TYR A 321 -26.61 -7.55 5.27
CA TYR A 321 -26.97 -6.28 4.68
C TYR A 321 -26.94 -6.32 3.15
N GLY A 322 -27.89 -5.65 2.51
CA GLY A 322 -27.94 -5.49 1.07
C GLY A 322 -27.01 -4.38 0.59
N ILE A 323 -25.69 -4.56 0.78
CA ILE A 323 -24.66 -3.65 0.24
C ILE A 323 -24.63 -3.81 -1.27
N ARG A 324 -24.98 -2.73 -1.98
CA ARG A 324 -25.24 -2.72 -3.42
C ARG A 324 -24.35 -1.77 -4.19
N ALA A 325 -23.83 -0.75 -3.52
CA ALA A 325 -23.04 0.30 -4.13
C ALA A 325 -21.89 0.67 -3.21
N VAL A 326 -20.65 0.61 -3.71
CA VAL A 326 -19.45 0.98 -2.96
C VAL A 326 -18.69 2.06 -3.75
N LEU A 327 -18.38 3.18 -3.11
CA LEU A 327 -17.65 4.30 -3.69
C LEU A 327 -16.38 4.57 -2.88
N PRO A 328 -15.24 3.99 -3.29
CA PRO A 328 -13.93 4.40 -2.79
C PRO A 328 -13.56 5.79 -3.36
N LEU A 329 -13.39 6.77 -2.48
CA LEU A 329 -12.93 8.12 -2.79
C LEU A 329 -11.45 8.23 -2.45
N ALA A 330 -10.63 8.66 -3.41
CA ALA A 330 -9.17 8.77 -3.28
C ALA A 330 -8.54 7.61 -2.48
N PRO A 331 -8.87 6.34 -2.78
CA PRO A 331 -8.58 5.27 -1.85
C PRO A 331 -7.14 4.78 -2.01
N VAL A 332 -6.60 4.23 -0.94
CA VAL A 332 -5.48 3.27 -1.01
C VAL A 332 -5.99 1.90 -1.47
N ASP A 333 -5.10 1.00 -1.87
CA ASP A 333 -5.41 -0.42 -2.10
C ASP A 333 -4.19 -1.29 -1.75
N PHE A 334 -3.98 -1.52 -0.45
CA PHE A 334 -2.78 -2.20 0.02
C PHE A 334 -2.85 -3.72 -0.13
N ALA A 335 -4.05 -4.30 -0.02
CA ALA A 335 -4.27 -5.75 -0.05
C ALA A 335 -4.74 -6.31 -1.41
N ARG A 336 -4.99 -5.46 -2.42
CA ARG A 336 -5.37 -5.87 -3.79
C ARG A 336 -6.62 -6.75 -3.82
N ALA A 337 -7.65 -6.32 -3.09
CA ALA A 337 -8.92 -7.05 -2.99
C ALA A 337 -9.83 -6.81 -4.21
N THR A 338 -10.65 -7.79 -4.58
CA THR A 338 -11.66 -7.65 -5.65
C THR A 338 -13.08 -7.67 -5.10
N LEU A 339 -13.98 -6.88 -5.70
CA LEU A 339 -15.39 -6.77 -5.29
C LEU A 339 -16.38 -7.04 -6.45
N PRO A 340 -16.53 -8.30 -6.88
CA PRO A 340 -17.51 -8.70 -7.90
C PRO A 340 -18.96 -8.48 -7.44
N ASP A 341 -19.92 -8.46 -8.37
CA ASP A 341 -21.38 -8.36 -8.14
C ASP A 341 -21.92 -7.08 -7.47
N THR A 342 -21.05 -6.25 -6.88
CA THR A 342 -21.38 -4.95 -6.28
C THR A 342 -21.02 -3.82 -7.23
N ALA A 343 -21.93 -2.87 -7.44
CA ALA A 343 -21.63 -1.69 -8.25
C ALA A 343 -20.53 -0.87 -7.58
N MET A 344 -19.55 -0.41 -8.36
CA MET A 344 -18.40 0.33 -7.84
C MET A 344 -18.02 1.51 -8.71
N SER A 345 -17.79 2.66 -8.10
CA SER A 345 -17.17 3.81 -8.75
C SER A 345 -16.02 4.31 -7.90
N VAL A 346 -14.81 4.35 -8.45
CA VAL A 346 -13.64 4.88 -7.76
C VAL A 346 -13.42 6.32 -8.18
N ILE A 347 -13.37 7.26 -7.24
CA ILE A 347 -13.01 8.66 -7.55
C ILE A 347 -11.51 8.84 -7.28
N LEU A 348 -10.74 9.24 -8.30
CA LEU A 348 -9.30 9.47 -8.21
C LEU A 348 -8.99 10.97 -8.39
N PRO A 349 -8.37 11.65 -7.41
CA PRO A 349 -7.90 13.02 -7.58
C PRO A 349 -6.59 13.05 -8.38
N TYR A 350 -6.49 13.83 -9.45
CA TYR A 350 -5.26 13.85 -10.26
C TYR A 350 -4.04 14.41 -9.52
N CYS A 351 -4.26 15.43 -8.68
CA CYS A 351 -3.27 16.09 -7.83
C CYS A 351 -3.26 15.51 -6.40
N ASP A 352 -3.61 14.23 -6.25
CA ASP A 352 -3.51 13.55 -4.96
C ASP A 352 -2.05 13.52 -4.53
N GLY A 353 -1.72 14.17 -3.41
CA GLY A 353 -0.37 14.13 -2.84
C GLY A 353 -0.20 12.94 -1.91
N ASP A 354 -1.24 12.61 -1.13
CA ASP A 354 -1.20 11.57 -0.11
C ASP A 354 -1.19 10.14 -0.67
N VAL A 355 -1.79 9.94 -1.84
CA VAL A 355 -1.80 8.70 -2.63
C VAL A 355 -1.46 9.06 -4.07
N SER A 356 -0.29 9.67 -4.27
CA SER A 356 0.15 10.21 -5.56
C SER A 356 0.32 9.19 -6.67
N ASP A 357 0.39 7.91 -6.37
CA ASP A 357 0.40 6.80 -7.32
C ASP A 357 -1.00 6.28 -7.69
N LEU A 358 -2.06 6.85 -7.09
CA LEU A 358 -3.48 6.55 -7.37
C LEU A 358 -3.82 5.06 -7.30
N GLN A 359 -3.29 4.35 -6.29
CA GLN A 359 -3.45 2.89 -6.09
C GLN A 359 -4.89 2.39 -6.20
N GLY A 360 -5.87 3.22 -5.82
CA GLY A 360 -7.29 2.95 -5.99
C GLY A 360 -7.74 2.50 -7.37
N GLN A 361 -6.96 2.79 -8.42
CA GLN A 361 -7.20 2.30 -9.77
C GLN A 361 -7.21 0.75 -9.84
N HIS A 362 -6.46 0.06 -8.97
CA HIS A 362 -6.43 -1.39 -8.89
C HIS A 362 -7.78 -2.01 -8.57
N PHE A 363 -8.63 -1.40 -7.72
CA PHE A 363 -9.98 -1.92 -7.47
C PHE A 363 -10.77 -2.10 -8.78
N TYR A 364 -10.70 -1.13 -9.68
CA TYR A 364 -11.31 -1.24 -11.00
C TYR A 364 -10.65 -2.34 -11.83
N ASP A 365 -9.32 -2.30 -11.97
CA ASP A 365 -8.59 -3.18 -12.88
C ASP A 365 -8.62 -4.66 -12.49
N ASP A 366 -8.53 -4.94 -11.19
CA ASP A 366 -8.50 -6.30 -10.65
C ASP A 366 -9.89 -6.92 -10.65
N THR A 367 -10.93 -6.11 -10.38
CA THR A 367 -12.30 -6.65 -10.26
C THR A 367 -12.94 -6.92 -11.61
N ARG A 368 -12.63 -6.14 -12.66
CA ARG A 368 -13.33 -6.11 -13.97
C ARG A 368 -13.53 -7.47 -14.65
N TYR A 369 -12.63 -8.42 -14.42
CA TYR A 369 -12.71 -9.79 -14.94
C TYR A 369 -12.46 -10.86 -13.88
N SER A 370 -12.53 -10.50 -12.60
CA SER A 370 -12.37 -11.43 -11.48
C SER A 370 -13.39 -12.57 -11.55
N VAL A 371 -14.63 -12.30 -11.96
CA VAL A 371 -15.72 -13.28 -12.01
C VAL A 371 -16.40 -13.30 -13.37
N THR A 372 -16.72 -14.51 -13.84
CA THR A 372 -17.47 -14.69 -15.09
C THR A 372 -18.95 -14.36 -14.86
N GLY A 373 -19.54 -13.54 -15.73
CA GLY A 373 -20.97 -13.23 -15.67
C GLY A 373 -21.34 -12.15 -14.64
N ASP A 374 -20.36 -11.44 -14.09
CA ASP A 374 -20.55 -10.33 -13.17
C ASP A 374 -21.50 -9.26 -13.73
N ARG A 375 -22.54 -8.94 -12.96
CA ARG A 375 -23.63 -8.04 -13.36
C ARG A 375 -23.51 -6.62 -12.80
N ALA A 376 -22.41 -6.32 -12.12
CA ALA A 376 -22.11 -4.98 -11.65
C ALA A 376 -21.50 -4.11 -12.76
N ALA A 377 -21.93 -2.85 -12.81
CA ALA A 377 -21.20 -1.81 -13.53
C ALA A 377 -20.05 -1.30 -12.67
N ARG A 378 -18.96 -0.92 -13.33
CA ARG A 378 -17.78 -0.34 -12.69
C ARG A 378 -17.32 0.92 -13.39
N SER A 379 -16.79 1.85 -12.63
CA SER A 379 -16.13 3.02 -13.20
C SER A 379 -14.97 3.52 -12.34
N THR A 380 -14.06 4.24 -13.00
CA THR A 380 -13.13 5.17 -12.37
C THR A 380 -13.46 6.57 -12.86
N VAL A 381 -13.50 7.53 -11.95
CA VAL A 381 -13.73 8.96 -12.19
C VAL A 381 -12.44 9.70 -11.82
N LEU A 382 -11.62 10.02 -12.81
CA LEU A 382 -10.42 10.84 -12.61
C LEU A 382 -10.79 12.33 -12.63
N VAL A 383 -10.52 13.02 -11.52
CA VAL A 383 -10.84 14.45 -11.35
C VAL A 383 -9.58 15.28 -11.50
N MET A 384 -9.44 15.96 -12.64
CA MET A 384 -8.26 16.78 -12.92
C MET A 384 -8.21 17.98 -11.99
N GLY A 385 -7.04 18.27 -11.43
CA GLY A 385 -6.83 19.41 -10.52
C GLY A 385 -7.29 19.19 -9.07
N ALA A 386 -7.95 18.07 -8.75
CA ALA A 386 -8.34 17.74 -7.37
C ALA A 386 -7.20 17.07 -6.59
N ASN A 387 -7.09 17.34 -5.29
CA ASN A 387 -6.17 16.64 -4.39
C ASN A 387 -6.92 15.66 -3.49
N HIS A 388 -6.18 15.02 -2.58
CA HIS A 388 -6.73 14.10 -1.61
C HIS A 388 -7.75 14.80 -0.70
N ASN A 389 -7.36 15.93 -0.10
CA ASN A 389 -8.06 16.43 1.09
C ASN A 389 -9.36 17.19 0.81
N TYR A 390 -9.47 17.95 -0.28
CA TYR A 390 -10.49 18.99 -0.38
C TYR A 390 -11.91 18.51 -0.72
N PHE A 391 -12.11 17.19 -0.86
CA PHE A 391 -13.44 16.59 -0.77
C PHE A 391 -14.01 16.61 0.66
N ASN A 392 -13.17 16.88 1.66
CA ASN A 392 -13.51 16.91 3.08
C ASN A 392 -13.20 18.29 3.69
N THR A 393 -14.20 18.94 4.30
CA THR A 393 -14.01 20.29 4.87
C THR A 393 -13.16 20.31 6.16
N GLN A 394 -13.04 19.19 6.88
CA GLN A 394 -12.27 19.08 8.12
C GLN A 394 -10.78 18.82 7.88
N TRP A 395 -10.38 18.54 6.64
CA TRP A 395 -8.97 18.40 6.22
C TRP A 395 -8.54 19.53 5.29
N THR A 396 -9.38 20.57 5.15
CA THR A 396 -9.16 21.69 4.23
C THR A 396 -8.68 22.93 5.00
N PRO A 397 -7.49 23.48 4.70
CA PRO A 397 -7.00 24.71 5.31
C PRO A 397 -7.99 25.87 5.20
N GLY A 398 -8.15 26.62 6.28
CA GLY A 398 -9.10 27.74 6.38
C GLY A 398 -10.57 27.35 6.52
N ARG A 399 -10.90 26.05 6.52
CA ARG A 399 -12.27 25.53 6.71
C ARG A 399 -12.38 24.51 7.83
N SER A 400 -11.29 23.80 8.11
CA SER A 400 -11.17 22.82 9.17
C SER A 400 -11.23 23.45 10.56
N VAL A 401 -11.81 22.72 11.51
CA VAL A 401 -11.80 23.14 12.93
C VAL A 401 -10.44 22.91 13.58
N ALA A 402 -9.69 21.93 13.09
CA ALA A 402 -8.35 21.57 13.53
C ALA A 402 -7.30 22.00 12.49
N PRO A 403 -6.03 22.19 12.87
CA PRO A 403 -4.96 22.41 11.90
C PRO A 403 -4.96 21.35 10.81
N SER A 404 -4.82 21.80 9.56
CA SER A 404 -4.81 20.95 8.38
C SER A 404 -3.92 21.57 7.30
N TRP A 405 -3.51 20.76 6.34
CA TRP A 405 -2.54 21.17 5.31
C TRP A 405 -3.02 20.72 3.92
N ASP A 406 -2.54 21.43 2.89
CA ASP A 406 -2.58 20.89 1.53
C ASP A 406 -1.69 19.64 1.50
N ASP A 407 -2.21 18.55 0.95
CA ASP A 407 -1.47 17.31 0.75
C ASP A 407 -0.48 17.40 -0.43
N TRP A 408 -0.62 18.42 -1.30
CA TRP A 408 0.33 18.67 -2.37
C TRP A 408 1.38 19.73 -1.99
N GLY A 409 2.66 19.39 -2.14
CA GLY A 409 3.78 20.29 -1.87
C GLY A 409 4.00 21.36 -2.96
N GLY A 410 4.31 22.60 -2.53
CA GLY A 410 4.78 23.67 -3.42
C GLY A 410 3.71 24.64 -3.94
N ALA A 411 4.06 25.93 -3.97
CA ALA A 411 3.20 27.03 -4.40
C ALA A 411 3.42 27.46 -5.87
N SER A 412 3.94 26.56 -6.70
CA SER A 412 4.29 26.89 -8.09
C SER A 412 3.06 27.25 -8.92
N LYS A 413 3.16 28.35 -9.69
CA LYS A 413 2.15 28.74 -10.68
C LYS A 413 2.27 27.96 -11.99
N THR A 414 3.43 27.33 -12.24
CA THR A 414 3.74 26.61 -13.48
C THR A 414 3.60 25.10 -13.34
N ALA A 415 3.75 24.56 -12.12
CA ALA A 415 3.45 23.16 -11.84
C ALA A 415 1.93 22.98 -11.83
N PRO A 416 1.36 22.03 -12.58
CA PRO A 416 -0.09 22.00 -12.75
C PRO A 416 -0.90 21.67 -11.48
N CYS A 417 -0.28 21.05 -10.48
CA CYS A 417 -0.90 20.77 -9.18
C CYS A 417 -0.44 21.70 -8.04
N GLY A 418 0.46 22.65 -8.33
CA GLY A 418 0.85 23.66 -7.34
C GLY A 418 -0.36 24.45 -6.84
N SER A 419 -0.37 24.81 -5.57
CA SER A 419 -1.53 25.44 -4.93
C SER A 419 -1.91 26.81 -5.53
N ALA A 420 -0.96 27.49 -6.17
CA ALA A 420 -1.18 28.75 -6.90
C ALA A 420 -1.44 28.56 -8.41
N SER A 421 -1.51 27.32 -8.90
CA SER A 421 -1.67 26.99 -10.31
C SER A 421 -3.12 27.14 -10.77
N ALA A 422 -3.35 27.79 -11.92
CA ALA A 422 -4.71 28.02 -12.43
C ALA A 422 -5.51 26.72 -12.72
N PRO A 423 -4.91 25.65 -13.27
CA PRO A 423 -5.60 24.38 -13.50
C PRO A 423 -5.97 23.61 -12.21
N ARG A 424 -5.38 23.96 -11.05
CA ARG A 424 -5.71 23.39 -9.75
C ARG A 424 -7.13 23.77 -9.34
N LEU A 425 -7.92 22.81 -8.86
CA LEU A 425 -9.27 23.08 -8.35
C LEU A 425 -9.21 23.66 -6.94
N LYS A 426 -10.01 24.71 -6.69
CA LYS A 426 -10.19 25.30 -5.36
C LYS A 426 -10.94 24.33 -4.44
N PRO A 427 -10.82 24.47 -3.10
CA PRO A 427 -11.50 23.56 -2.21
C PRO A 427 -13.02 23.47 -2.40
N THR A 428 -13.69 24.59 -2.65
CA THR A 428 -15.15 24.62 -2.90
C THR A 428 -15.54 23.93 -4.21
N GLU A 429 -14.66 23.94 -5.22
CA GLU A 429 -14.89 23.26 -6.50
C GLU A 429 -14.75 21.74 -6.33
N GLN A 430 -13.77 21.29 -5.56
CA GLN A 430 -13.58 19.87 -5.26
C GLN A 430 -14.73 19.31 -4.41
N GLU A 431 -15.19 20.05 -3.41
CA GLU A 431 -16.41 19.72 -2.65
C GLU A 431 -17.64 19.62 -3.56
N ALA A 432 -17.77 20.53 -4.54
CA ALA A 432 -18.88 20.50 -5.49
C ALA A 432 -18.82 19.27 -6.42
N VAL A 433 -17.64 18.86 -6.87
CA VAL A 433 -17.42 17.59 -7.57
C VAL A 433 -17.81 16.40 -6.67
N GLY A 434 -17.33 16.38 -5.42
CA GLY A 434 -17.69 15.34 -4.45
C GLY A 434 -19.20 15.23 -4.25
N ARG A 435 -19.87 16.36 -4.03
CA ARG A 435 -21.34 16.43 -3.93
C ARG A 435 -22.03 15.83 -5.15
N ALA A 436 -21.56 16.16 -6.35
CA ALA A 436 -22.15 15.70 -7.60
C ALA A 436 -21.93 14.20 -7.87
N TYR A 437 -20.69 13.73 -7.80
CA TYR A 437 -20.37 12.34 -8.20
C TYR A 437 -20.65 11.32 -7.10
N ILE A 438 -20.48 11.67 -5.82
CA ILE A 438 -20.89 10.78 -4.71
C ILE A 438 -22.41 10.67 -4.70
N GLY A 439 -23.11 11.80 -4.78
CA GLY A 439 -24.57 11.84 -4.84
C GLY A 439 -25.12 11.11 -6.06
N GLY A 440 -24.53 11.37 -7.23
CA GLY A 440 -24.93 10.79 -8.50
C GLY A 440 -24.81 9.27 -8.53
N PHE A 441 -23.73 8.72 -7.96
CA PHE A 441 -23.52 7.27 -7.93
C PHE A 441 -24.56 6.55 -7.08
N PHE A 442 -24.83 7.00 -5.85
CA PHE A 442 -25.83 6.34 -5.02
C PHE A 442 -27.26 6.53 -5.53
N ARG A 443 -27.56 7.69 -6.14
CA ARG A 443 -28.84 7.92 -6.82
C ARG A 443 -29.04 6.99 -8.01
N LEU A 444 -27.98 6.74 -8.78
CA LEU A 444 -28.00 5.77 -9.87
C LEU A 444 -28.23 4.34 -9.35
N GLU A 445 -27.39 3.87 -8.42
CA GLU A 445 -27.32 2.45 -8.07
C GLU A 445 -28.33 2.00 -7.01
N LEU A 446 -28.73 2.89 -6.09
CA LEU A 446 -29.72 2.59 -5.05
C LEU A 446 -31.12 3.15 -5.39
N GLY A 447 -31.15 4.29 -6.08
CA GLY A 447 -32.37 4.98 -6.51
C GLY A 447 -32.91 4.53 -7.86
N GLY A 448 -32.08 3.95 -8.72
CA GLY A 448 -32.46 3.56 -10.08
C GLY A 448 -32.61 4.75 -11.02
N GLU A 449 -31.97 5.88 -10.73
CA GLU A 449 -32.06 7.10 -11.53
C GLU A 449 -31.20 7.01 -12.80
N SER A 450 -31.74 6.35 -13.84
CA SER A 450 -31.03 6.06 -15.09
C SER A 450 -30.50 7.28 -15.84
N ALA A 451 -31.10 8.46 -15.64
CA ALA A 451 -30.64 9.71 -16.24
C ALA A 451 -29.22 10.10 -15.79
N LEU A 452 -28.72 9.55 -14.69
CA LEU A 452 -27.37 9.78 -14.16
C LEU A 452 -26.32 8.83 -14.72
N LEU A 453 -26.73 7.76 -15.42
CA LEU A 453 -25.83 6.76 -16.00
C LEU A 453 -24.70 7.36 -16.87
N PRO A 454 -24.92 8.43 -17.68
CA PRO A 454 -23.85 9.01 -18.50
C PRO A 454 -22.67 9.59 -17.71
N LEU A 455 -22.80 9.81 -16.40
CA LEU A 455 -21.67 10.24 -15.55
C LEU A 455 -20.69 9.11 -15.23
N PHE A 456 -21.09 7.85 -15.42
CA PHE A 456 -20.35 6.67 -14.97
C PHE A 456 -20.15 5.62 -16.07
N ASP A 457 -20.73 5.82 -17.25
CA ASP A 457 -20.66 4.85 -18.35
C ASP A 457 -19.57 5.13 -19.38
N GLY A 458 -18.70 6.13 -19.13
CA GLY A 458 -17.62 6.53 -20.04
C GLY A 458 -18.06 7.47 -21.16
N SER A 459 -19.29 7.99 -21.12
CA SER A 459 -19.73 9.09 -21.97
C SER A 459 -19.02 10.40 -21.60
N THR A 460 -18.81 11.27 -22.58
CA THR A 460 -18.21 12.61 -22.38
C THR A 460 -19.25 13.59 -21.80
N THR A 461 -19.70 13.30 -20.58
CA THR A 461 -20.75 14.04 -19.87
C THR A 461 -20.26 14.46 -18.49
N ARG A 462 -20.77 15.58 -17.98
CA ARG A 462 -20.46 16.06 -16.62
C ARG A 462 -21.71 16.49 -15.86
N ALA A 463 -21.61 16.53 -14.54
CA ALA A 463 -22.57 17.26 -13.72
C ALA A 463 -22.40 18.77 -13.90
N ALA A 464 -23.51 19.52 -13.98
CA ALA A 464 -23.45 20.98 -14.08
C ALA A 464 -22.77 21.60 -12.85
N SER A 465 -23.14 21.14 -11.66
CA SER A 465 -22.56 21.52 -10.37
C SER A 465 -21.06 21.21 -10.19
N ALA A 466 -20.46 20.36 -11.03
CA ALA A 466 -19.01 20.16 -11.04
C ALA A 466 -18.25 21.38 -11.64
N GLY A 467 -18.96 22.38 -12.16
CA GLY A 467 -18.39 23.64 -12.63
C GLY A 467 -17.37 23.42 -13.75
N ARG A 468 -16.17 23.96 -13.57
CA ARG A 468 -15.05 23.85 -14.52
C ARG A 468 -14.24 22.56 -14.39
N ALA A 469 -14.59 21.65 -13.48
CA ALA A 469 -13.82 20.43 -13.28
C ALA A 469 -13.83 19.57 -14.56
N VAL A 470 -12.63 19.22 -15.03
CA VAL A 470 -12.45 18.25 -16.09
C VAL A 470 -12.44 16.87 -15.45
N VAL A 471 -13.37 16.02 -15.88
CA VAL A 471 -13.52 14.66 -15.37
C VAL A 471 -13.36 13.67 -16.52
N ARG A 472 -12.56 12.63 -16.29
CA ARG A 472 -12.35 11.51 -17.22
C ARG A 472 -12.92 10.25 -16.60
N VAL A 473 -13.85 9.61 -17.30
CA VAL A 473 -14.52 8.40 -16.80
C VAL A 473 -14.06 7.20 -17.60
N VAL A 474 -13.54 6.21 -16.89
CA VAL A 474 -13.31 4.86 -17.42
C VAL A 474 -14.45 3.99 -16.91
N SER A 475 -15.02 3.14 -17.76
CA SER A 475 -16.18 2.32 -17.38
C SER A 475 -16.11 0.91 -17.93
N GLN A 476 -16.75 0.00 -17.18
CA GLN A 476 -17.07 -1.34 -17.62
C GLN A 476 -18.57 -1.59 -17.42
N ALA A 477 -19.30 -1.80 -18.53
CA ALA A 477 -20.70 -2.20 -18.48
C ALA A 477 -20.84 -3.63 -17.90
N PRO A 478 -21.99 -4.03 -17.32
CA PRO A 478 -22.23 -5.40 -16.84
C PRO A 478 -21.93 -6.48 -17.90
N ALA A 479 -21.48 -7.67 -17.48
CA ALA A 479 -21.05 -8.74 -18.40
C ALA A 479 -22.14 -9.16 -19.41
N ASN A 480 -23.41 -9.16 -19.01
CA ASN A 480 -24.55 -9.46 -19.89
C ASN A 480 -24.96 -8.30 -20.83
N ARG A 481 -24.26 -7.16 -20.75
CA ARG A 481 -24.52 -5.94 -21.52
C ARG A 481 -23.31 -5.53 -22.36
N ARG A 482 -22.26 -6.35 -22.35
CA ARG A 482 -21.06 -6.15 -23.17
C ARG A 482 -20.69 -7.43 -23.90
N TYR A 483 -19.86 -7.26 -24.92
CA TYR A 483 -19.18 -8.33 -25.61
C TYR A 483 -17.70 -7.96 -25.70
N ASP A 484 -16.88 -8.69 -24.95
CA ASP A 484 -15.43 -8.52 -24.92
C ASP A 484 -14.83 -9.15 -26.19
N LEU A 485 -14.55 -8.32 -27.20
CA LEU A 485 -13.98 -8.77 -28.48
C LEU A 485 -12.52 -9.19 -28.29
N ALA A 486 -11.74 -8.36 -27.59
CA ALA A 486 -10.39 -8.70 -27.16
C ALA A 486 -10.04 -7.89 -25.89
N ARG A 487 -9.64 -8.59 -24.83
CA ARG A 487 -9.16 -7.93 -23.60
C ARG A 487 -7.75 -7.34 -23.77
N LEU A 488 -7.00 -7.83 -24.77
CA LEU A 488 -5.61 -7.46 -25.08
C LEU A 488 -4.63 -7.77 -23.93
N ASP A 489 -4.94 -8.84 -23.20
CA ASP A 489 -4.17 -9.43 -22.08
C ASP A 489 -3.49 -10.76 -22.48
N ARG A 490 -3.55 -11.12 -23.78
CA ARG A 490 -2.99 -12.35 -24.36
C ARG A 490 -2.39 -12.08 -25.73
N ALA A 491 -1.50 -12.96 -26.17
CA ALA A 491 -0.85 -12.85 -27.47
C ALA A 491 -1.91 -12.85 -28.58
N LEU A 492 -1.75 -11.94 -29.54
CA LEU A 492 -2.63 -11.86 -30.69
C LEU A 492 -2.37 -13.04 -31.65
N PRO A 493 -3.38 -13.55 -32.36
CA PRO A 493 -3.18 -14.56 -33.39
C PRO A 493 -2.14 -14.12 -34.43
N ALA A 494 -1.40 -15.07 -35.00
CA ALA A 494 -0.43 -14.79 -36.07
C ALA A 494 -1.10 -14.04 -37.24
N GLY A 495 -0.41 -13.05 -37.80
CA GLY A 495 -0.93 -12.20 -38.88
C GLY A 495 -1.92 -11.11 -38.44
N SER A 496 -2.24 -11.00 -37.13
CA SER A 496 -3.10 -9.91 -36.63
C SER A 496 -2.43 -8.53 -36.71
N VAL A 497 -1.10 -8.49 -36.76
CA VAL A 497 -0.32 -7.25 -36.88
C VAL A 497 0.38 -7.26 -38.23
N THR A 498 0.30 -6.16 -38.98
CA THR A 498 0.89 -6.02 -40.32
C THR A 498 1.62 -4.70 -40.48
N GLY A 499 2.39 -4.58 -41.56
CA GLY A 499 3.19 -3.40 -41.87
C GLY A 499 4.31 -3.21 -40.86
N LYS A 500 4.64 -1.96 -40.55
CA LYS A 500 5.70 -1.57 -39.61
C LYS A 500 5.19 -1.34 -38.19
N ALA A 501 4.11 -2.02 -37.80
CA ALA A 501 3.59 -2.04 -36.44
C ALA A 501 4.04 -3.29 -35.69
N VAL A 502 4.18 -3.17 -34.37
CA VAL A 502 4.53 -4.25 -33.45
C VAL A 502 3.58 -4.19 -32.27
N ALA A 503 2.92 -5.30 -31.96
CA ALA A 503 2.12 -5.46 -30.74
C ALA A 503 2.86 -6.36 -29.76
N ARG A 504 3.13 -5.86 -28.55
CA ARG A 504 3.80 -6.58 -27.46
C ARG A 504 2.91 -6.62 -26.24
N LEU A 505 2.79 -7.79 -25.61
CA LEU A 505 2.20 -7.87 -24.28
C LEU A 505 3.18 -7.32 -23.25
N CYS A 506 2.65 -6.60 -22.27
CA CYS A 506 3.42 -6.19 -21.13
C CYS A 506 2.57 -6.15 -19.86
N THR A 507 3.23 -6.21 -18.70
CA THR A 507 2.61 -6.05 -17.39
C THR A 507 3.64 -5.52 -16.40
N GLY A 508 3.21 -4.80 -15.36
CA GLY A 508 4.09 -4.33 -14.29
C GLY A 508 5.16 -3.32 -14.71
N LEU A 509 6.03 -2.99 -13.76
CA LEU A 509 7.12 -2.04 -13.89
C LEU A 509 8.48 -2.74 -13.69
N LYS A 510 9.53 -2.20 -14.29
CA LYS A 510 10.91 -2.54 -13.96
C LYS A 510 11.56 -1.32 -13.33
N PHE A 511 12.22 -1.47 -12.19
CA PHE A 511 13.00 -0.38 -11.59
C PHE A 511 14.41 -0.37 -12.19
N THR A 512 15.02 0.81 -12.32
CA THR A 512 16.34 0.97 -12.94
C THR A 512 17.44 0.51 -12.00
N GLU A 513 17.27 0.77 -10.70
CA GLU A 513 18.11 0.24 -9.63
C GLU A 513 17.41 -0.92 -8.89
N PRO A 514 18.16 -1.94 -8.39
CA PRO A 514 17.63 -2.97 -7.52
C PRO A 514 17.02 -2.33 -6.26
N ARG A 515 15.75 -2.64 -5.97
CA ARG A 515 15.10 -2.24 -4.72
C ARG A 515 15.08 -3.43 -3.77
N GLY A 516 15.33 -3.18 -2.49
CA GLY A 516 15.21 -4.20 -1.43
C GLY A 516 13.77 -4.36 -0.93
N GLY A 517 13.51 -5.46 -0.22
CA GLY A 517 12.27 -5.69 0.54
C GLY A 517 11.00 -5.91 -0.30
N HIS A 518 9.84 -5.76 0.34
CA HIS A 518 8.49 -5.93 -0.24
C HIS A 518 8.19 -5.02 -1.46
N LEU A 519 9.08 -4.11 -1.83
CA LEU A 519 8.95 -3.25 -3.02
C LEU A 519 9.71 -3.79 -4.26
N ALA A 520 10.53 -4.82 -4.08
CA ALA A 520 11.30 -5.48 -5.15
C ALA A 520 10.45 -6.36 -6.08
N ALA A 521 9.26 -6.76 -5.63
CA ALA A 521 8.56 -7.93 -6.18
C ALA A 521 7.70 -7.67 -7.44
N ASN A 522 7.78 -6.48 -8.04
CA ASN A 522 7.02 -6.15 -9.24
C ASN A 522 7.81 -6.26 -10.55
N THR A 523 8.97 -6.93 -10.54
CA THR A 523 9.70 -7.29 -11.76
C THR A 523 8.92 -8.39 -12.49
N ALA A 524 8.17 -8.01 -13.54
CA ALA A 524 7.50 -8.89 -14.51
C ALA A 524 7.19 -10.31 -13.97
N SER A 525 6.08 -10.46 -13.22
CA SER A 525 5.72 -11.65 -12.44
C SER A 525 6.15 -12.99 -13.09
N THR A 526 6.72 -13.88 -12.26
CA THR A 526 6.96 -15.30 -12.53
C THR A 526 5.69 -16.12 -12.89
N ALA A 527 4.50 -15.49 -12.94
CA ALA A 527 3.22 -16.15 -13.08
C ALA A 527 2.44 -15.83 -14.38
N SER A 528 2.96 -15.00 -15.29
CA SER A 528 2.25 -14.63 -16.53
C SER A 528 3.11 -14.84 -17.77
N THR A 529 2.50 -15.31 -18.86
CA THR A 529 3.10 -15.46 -20.20
C THR A 529 3.52 -14.13 -20.86
N ALA A 530 3.51 -13.01 -20.14
CA ALA A 530 4.02 -11.73 -20.62
C ALA A 530 5.55 -11.66 -20.38
N SER A 531 6.34 -11.62 -21.45
CA SER A 531 7.80 -11.70 -21.36
C SER A 531 8.50 -10.39 -20.96
N THR A 532 7.79 -9.28 -20.69
CA THR A 532 8.42 -7.95 -20.51
C THR A 532 7.58 -6.97 -19.68
N ALA A 533 8.26 -6.16 -18.85
CA ALA A 533 7.65 -5.07 -18.09
C ALA A 533 7.05 -3.99 -19.03
N CYS A 534 5.95 -3.33 -18.65
CA CYS A 534 5.39 -2.25 -19.48
C CYS A 534 6.30 -1.03 -19.52
N ARG A 535 7.06 -0.77 -18.45
CA ARG A 535 7.98 0.36 -18.40
C ARG A 535 9.12 0.11 -17.43
N THR A 536 10.30 0.59 -17.81
CA THR A 536 11.39 0.84 -16.85
C THR A 536 11.25 2.25 -16.29
N THR A 537 11.10 2.39 -14.98
CA THR A 537 10.93 3.68 -14.30
C THR A 537 11.41 3.60 -12.87
N ASP A 538 11.94 4.70 -12.37
CA ASP A 538 12.17 4.89 -10.94
C ASP A 538 11.05 5.66 -10.24
N ASP A 539 10.14 6.28 -10.99
CA ASP A 539 8.97 6.96 -10.46
C ASP A 539 7.71 6.11 -10.75
N PRO A 540 7.28 5.22 -9.84
CA PRO A 540 6.09 4.42 -10.04
C PRO A 540 4.79 5.25 -9.97
N SER A 541 4.80 6.45 -9.37
CA SER A 541 3.59 7.29 -9.17
C SER A 541 2.92 7.74 -10.48
N GLN A 542 3.66 7.67 -11.59
CA GLN A 542 3.17 7.95 -12.93
C GLN A 542 2.37 6.79 -13.54
N PHE A 543 2.33 5.62 -12.92
CA PHE A 543 1.81 4.39 -13.54
C PHE A 543 0.72 3.69 -12.69
N PRO A 544 -0.43 4.32 -12.41
CA PRO A 544 -1.44 3.78 -11.48
C PRO A 544 -2.04 2.40 -11.81
N HIS A 545 -1.84 1.89 -13.02
CA HIS A 545 -2.28 0.55 -13.44
C HIS A 545 -1.27 -0.56 -13.10
N TRP A 546 -0.03 -0.18 -12.78
CA TRP A 546 1.14 -1.05 -12.63
C TRP A 546 1.95 -0.76 -11.37
N THR A 547 1.48 0.13 -10.49
CA THR A 547 2.16 0.41 -9.23
C THR A 547 2.14 -0.84 -8.34
N PRO A 548 3.23 -1.11 -7.59
CA PRO A 548 3.19 -2.14 -6.57
C PRO A 548 2.21 -1.76 -5.46
N ALA A 549 1.50 -2.76 -4.92
CA ALA A 549 0.82 -2.59 -3.65
C ALA A 549 1.83 -2.78 -2.53
N ALA A 550 1.68 -1.99 -1.45
CA ALA A 550 2.66 -1.97 -0.36
C ALA A 550 2.72 -3.28 0.45
N ILE A 551 1.64 -4.08 0.43
CA ILE A 551 1.51 -5.33 1.21
C ILE A 551 1.33 -6.53 0.27
N ALA A 552 0.67 -6.36 -0.87
CA ALA A 552 0.45 -7.40 -1.88
C ALA A 552 1.42 -7.27 -3.08
N ALA A 553 2.72 -7.40 -2.82
CA ALA A 553 3.77 -6.98 -3.75
C ALA A 553 3.84 -7.82 -5.03
N VAL A 554 3.53 -9.12 -4.95
CA VAL A 554 3.57 -10.05 -6.10
C VAL A 554 2.25 -10.16 -6.85
N ALA A 555 1.19 -9.49 -6.38
CA ALA A 555 -0.11 -9.52 -7.02
C ALA A 555 -0.01 -8.95 -8.46
N PRO A 556 -0.43 -9.70 -9.49
CA PRO A 556 -0.20 -9.32 -10.87
C PRO A 556 -0.93 -8.01 -11.18
N THR A 557 -0.27 -7.12 -11.89
CA THR A 557 -0.86 -5.85 -12.33
C THR A 557 -1.56 -5.99 -13.69
N THR A 558 -2.15 -4.91 -14.17
CA THR A 558 -2.95 -4.94 -15.40
C THR A 558 -2.11 -5.33 -16.63
N THR A 559 -2.33 -6.50 -17.20
CA THR A 559 -1.71 -6.85 -18.49
C THR A 559 -2.39 -6.09 -19.64
N VAL A 560 -1.59 -5.52 -20.54
CA VAL A 560 -2.05 -4.78 -21.73
C VAL A 560 -1.23 -5.14 -22.96
N THR A 561 -1.69 -4.67 -24.13
CA THR A 561 -0.90 -4.69 -25.36
C THR A 561 -0.32 -3.30 -25.65
N ASN A 562 0.99 -3.21 -25.76
CA ASN A 562 1.70 -2.05 -26.32
C ASN A 562 1.77 -2.19 -27.85
N LEU A 563 1.10 -1.30 -28.57
CA LEU A 563 1.15 -1.18 -30.02
C LEU A 563 2.08 -0.03 -30.38
N SER A 564 3.25 -0.33 -30.93
CA SER A 564 4.24 0.64 -31.40
C SER A 564 4.43 0.54 -32.91
N TRP A 565 4.85 1.62 -33.55
CA TRP A 565 5.02 1.64 -35.00
C TRP A 565 6.06 2.67 -35.48
N THR A 566 6.56 2.40 -36.69
CA THR A 566 7.31 3.34 -37.51
C THR A 566 6.69 3.39 -38.91
N GLY A 567 6.70 4.54 -39.58
CA GLY A 567 5.89 4.75 -40.80
C GLY A 567 4.38 4.80 -40.54
N THR A 568 3.57 4.77 -41.60
CA THR A 568 2.11 5.00 -41.55
C THR A 568 1.27 3.84 -42.08
N THR A 569 1.89 2.69 -42.34
CA THR A 569 1.26 1.53 -42.99
C THR A 569 0.95 0.37 -42.04
N GLY A 570 1.26 0.53 -40.75
CA GLY A 570 1.03 -0.49 -39.73
C GLY A 570 -0.44 -0.66 -39.37
N SER A 571 -0.81 -1.88 -38.99
CA SER A 571 -2.15 -2.16 -38.47
C SER A 571 -2.16 -3.30 -37.45
N MET A 572 -3.13 -3.26 -36.52
CA MET A 572 -3.48 -4.35 -35.62
C MET A 572 -4.97 -4.69 -35.79
N ARG A 573 -5.28 -5.85 -36.37
CA ARG A 573 -6.64 -6.29 -36.69
C ARG A 573 -7.14 -7.35 -35.70
N ILE A 574 -8.40 -7.21 -35.31
CA ILE A 574 -9.15 -8.17 -34.51
C ILE A 574 -10.37 -8.62 -35.30
N ASN A 575 -10.47 -9.93 -35.57
CA ASN A 575 -11.56 -10.52 -36.33
C ASN A 575 -12.71 -10.95 -35.42
N LEU A 576 -13.94 -10.72 -35.86
CA LEU A 576 -15.14 -11.18 -35.16
C LEU A 576 -15.54 -12.58 -35.65
N ALA A 577 -15.69 -13.50 -34.70
CA ALA A 577 -16.21 -14.84 -34.97
C ALA A 577 -17.67 -14.77 -35.50
N PRO A 578 -18.10 -15.69 -36.39
CA PRO A 578 -19.42 -15.62 -37.06
C PRO A 578 -20.61 -15.34 -36.14
N LYS A 579 -20.68 -16.01 -34.97
CA LYS A 579 -21.77 -15.87 -34.00
C LYS A 579 -21.79 -14.52 -33.25
N LEU A 580 -20.78 -13.68 -33.45
CA LEU A 580 -20.54 -12.44 -32.67
C LEU A 580 -20.58 -11.19 -33.55
N ARG A 581 -20.93 -11.34 -34.84
CA ARG A 581 -20.89 -10.25 -35.83
C ARG A 581 -22.10 -9.31 -35.78
N ASP A 582 -23.23 -9.75 -35.22
CA ASP A 582 -24.39 -8.88 -34.99
C ASP A 582 -24.17 -8.05 -33.72
N VAL A 583 -23.95 -6.76 -33.92
CA VAL A 583 -23.66 -5.80 -32.84
C VAL A 583 -24.81 -4.81 -32.62
N ARG A 584 -25.96 -4.96 -33.29
CA ARG A 584 -27.09 -4.02 -33.22
C ARG A 584 -27.65 -3.83 -31.80
N ARG A 585 -27.45 -4.81 -30.91
CA ARG A 585 -27.89 -4.73 -29.50
C ARG A 585 -27.06 -3.79 -28.64
N PHE A 586 -25.90 -3.34 -29.12
CA PHE A 586 -24.97 -2.47 -28.41
C PHE A 586 -25.15 -1.01 -28.81
N SER A 587 -24.53 -0.10 -28.06
CA SER A 587 -24.58 1.35 -28.32
C SER A 587 -23.23 1.96 -28.70
N ALA A 588 -22.13 1.29 -28.35
CA ALA A 588 -20.79 1.75 -28.66
C ALA A 588 -19.82 0.59 -28.86
N LEU A 589 -18.79 0.85 -29.67
CA LEU A 589 -17.50 0.16 -29.62
C LEU A 589 -16.60 0.99 -28.71
N SER A 590 -15.97 0.37 -27.72
CA SER A 590 -15.08 1.03 -26.78
C SER A 590 -13.79 0.24 -26.57
N PHE A 591 -12.73 0.94 -26.19
CA PHE A 591 -11.48 0.36 -25.69
C PHE A 591 -10.83 1.35 -24.74
N ARG A 592 -9.83 0.90 -23.98
CA ARG A 592 -9.00 1.77 -23.14
C ARG A 592 -7.65 2.01 -23.80
N ALA A 593 -7.16 3.24 -23.74
CA ALA A 593 -5.88 3.61 -24.31
C ALA A 593 -5.14 4.68 -23.53
N ALA A 594 -3.81 4.66 -23.62
CA ALA A 594 -2.92 5.71 -23.16
C ALA A 594 -1.72 5.83 -24.13
N PRO A 595 -1.15 7.03 -24.34
CA PRO A 595 0.12 7.13 -25.05
C PRO A 595 1.23 6.53 -24.18
N ASP A 596 2.20 5.90 -24.84
CA ASP A 596 3.43 5.47 -24.18
C ASP A 596 4.23 6.70 -23.67
N ALA A 597 5.00 6.51 -22.61
CA ALA A 597 5.91 7.53 -22.09
C ALA A 597 6.92 8.04 -23.14
N SER A 598 7.25 7.24 -24.16
CA SER A 598 8.08 7.63 -25.30
C SER A 598 7.45 8.69 -26.21
N VAL A 599 6.12 8.86 -26.19
CA VAL A 599 5.41 9.88 -26.98
C VAL A 599 5.66 11.27 -26.37
N ARG A 600 6.06 12.27 -27.16
CA ARG A 600 6.39 13.61 -26.61
C ARG A 600 5.19 14.29 -25.92
N LEU A 601 4.10 14.54 -26.65
CA LEU A 601 2.87 15.19 -26.13
C LEU A 601 1.60 14.45 -26.51
N LYS A 602 1.48 14.01 -27.76
CA LYS A 602 0.32 13.28 -28.27
C LYS A 602 0.74 12.37 -29.42
N THR A 603 -0.02 11.31 -29.63
CA THR A 603 -0.02 10.50 -30.85
C THR A 603 -1.46 10.27 -31.28
N ASP A 604 -1.68 9.63 -32.42
CA ASP A 604 -3.02 9.26 -32.86
C ASP A 604 -2.98 8.01 -33.75
N LEU A 605 -4.13 7.35 -33.89
CA LEU A 605 -4.36 6.24 -34.79
C LEU A 605 -5.82 6.23 -35.25
N THR A 606 -6.13 5.43 -36.26
CA THR A 606 -7.50 5.26 -36.75
C THR A 606 -8.08 3.93 -36.30
N VAL A 607 -9.30 3.94 -35.75
CA VAL A 607 -10.09 2.71 -35.57
C VAL A 607 -10.92 2.49 -36.82
N ARG A 608 -10.60 1.41 -37.52
CA ARG A 608 -11.24 0.97 -38.76
C ARG A 608 -12.19 -0.18 -38.47
N VAL A 609 -13.46 -0.03 -38.81
CA VAL A 609 -14.47 -1.09 -38.67
C VAL A 609 -14.95 -1.52 -40.05
N ARG A 610 -15.01 -2.84 -40.29
CA ARG A 610 -15.40 -3.44 -41.57
C ARG A 610 -16.60 -4.37 -41.41
N ASP A 611 -17.54 -4.32 -42.35
CA ASP A 611 -18.68 -5.25 -42.43
C ASP A 611 -18.47 -6.38 -43.46
N GLY A 612 -19.40 -7.34 -43.50
CA GLY A 612 -19.38 -8.46 -44.45
C GLY A 612 -19.57 -8.08 -45.92
N LYS A 613 -20.00 -6.86 -46.22
CA LYS A 613 -20.10 -6.32 -47.58
C LYS A 613 -18.81 -5.61 -48.01
N GLY A 614 -17.77 -5.65 -47.17
CA GLY A 614 -16.49 -5.01 -47.42
C GLY A 614 -16.48 -3.50 -47.15
N ARG A 615 -17.59 -2.91 -46.70
CA ARG A 615 -17.67 -1.47 -46.37
C ARG A 615 -16.84 -1.18 -45.14
N VAL A 616 -16.28 0.02 -45.09
CA VAL A 616 -15.37 0.45 -44.04
C VAL A 616 -15.78 1.82 -43.50
N VAL A 617 -15.68 1.99 -42.18
CA VAL A 617 -15.71 3.29 -41.52
C VAL A 617 -14.44 3.46 -40.70
N ASP A 618 -13.76 4.58 -40.91
CA ASP A 618 -12.54 4.98 -40.22
C ASP A 618 -12.84 6.09 -39.22
N VAL A 619 -12.47 5.89 -37.97
CA VAL A 619 -12.65 6.86 -36.88
C VAL A 619 -11.28 7.18 -36.27
N PRO A 620 -10.70 8.37 -36.53
CA PRO A 620 -9.53 8.83 -35.81
C PRO A 620 -9.81 8.87 -34.32
N VAL A 621 -8.92 8.36 -33.47
CA VAL A 621 -9.16 8.32 -32.02
C VAL A 621 -9.28 9.73 -31.45
N SER A 622 -8.43 10.64 -31.92
CA SER A 622 -8.50 12.07 -31.58
C SER A 622 -9.85 12.74 -31.87
N SER A 623 -10.67 12.19 -32.78
CA SER A 623 -11.99 12.76 -33.09
C SER A 623 -13.05 12.48 -32.03
N VAL A 624 -12.84 11.47 -31.17
CA VAL A 624 -13.82 11.03 -30.16
C VAL A 624 -13.27 11.01 -28.73
N SER A 625 -11.95 11.09 -28.55
CA SER A 625 -11.31 11.03 -27.23
C SER A 625 -9.93 11.69 -27.26
N ASP A 626 -9.49 12.20 -26.11
CA ASP A 626 -8.14 12.70 -25.89
C ASP A 626 -7.21 11.63 -25.28
N ALA A 627 -7.64 10.36 -25.26
CA ALA A 627 -6.95 9.24 -24.62
C ALA A 627 -5.50 9.05 -25.07
N LEU A 628 -5.12 9.55 -26.25
CA LEU A 628 -3.77 9.46 -26.83
C LEU A 628 -2.91 10.74 -26.67
N SER A 629 -3.39 11.70 -25.88
CA SER A 629 -2.62 12.86 -25.42
C SER A 629 -2.06 12.60 -24.03
N LYS A 630 -0.81 12.96 -23.74
CA LYS A 630 -0.24 12.79 -22.39
C LYS A 630 -1.04 13.58 -21.36
N LEU A 631 -1.12 13.02 -20.16
CA LEU A 631 -1.60 13.78 -19.03
C LEU A 631 -0.53 14.78 -18.56
N PRO A 632 -0.97 15.90 -17.98
CA PRO A 632 -0.18 17.11 -17.78
C PRO A 632 0.65 17.17 -16.49
N GLY A 633 1.92 17.59 -16.61
CA GLY A 633 2.88 17.81 -15.52
C GLY A 633 4.30 17.35 -15.86
N GLN A 634 5.17 17.22 -14.86
CA GLN A 634 6.62 17.06 -15.02
C GLN A 634 7.12 15.71 -14.47
N ASN A 635 8.14 15.13 -15.11
CA ASN A 635 8.63 13.77 -14.85
C ASN A 635 9.23 13.52 -13.44
N ARG A 636 9.39 14.56 -12.58
CA ARG A 636 10.01 14.43 -11.23
C ARG A 636 9.17 15.07 -10.11
N GLY A 637 7.86 14.96 -10.21
CA GLY A 637 6.91 15.46 -9.21
C GLY A 637 5.49 14.94 -9.46
N GLY A 638 5.40 13.67 -9.91
CA GLY A 638 4.17 12.87 -9.91
C GLY A 638 3.12 13.13 -11.01
N LEU A 639 3.38 13.88 -12.09
CA LEU A 639 2.28 14.32 -12.97
C LEU A 639 2.50 14.27 -14.48
N PRO A 640 3.10 13.24 -15.06
CA PRO A 640 2.60 12.83 -16.38
C PRO A 640 2.02 11.42 -16.27
N LYS A 641 0.96 11.30 -15.46
CA LYS A 641 0.35 9.99 -15.17
C LYS A 641 -0.12 9.32 -16.45
N MET A 642 0.20 8.05 -16.59
CA MET A 642 -0.22 7.23 -17.71
C MET A 642 -1.51 6.50 -17.33
N MET A 643 -2.63 7.16 -17.59
CA MET A 643 -3.96 6.58 -17.34
C MET A 643 -4.57 6.04 -18.63
N LEU A 644 -4.90 4.76 -18.63
CA LEU A 644 -5.73 4.12 -19.64
C LEU A 644 -7.13 4.74 -19.59
N ARG A 645 -7.47 5.54 -20.60
CA ARG A 645 -8.76 6.24 -20.69
C ARG A 645 -9.66 5.57 -21.73
N THR A 646 -10.97 5.60 -21.47
CA THR A 646 -11.96 5.07 -22.40
C THR A 646 -11.99 5.91 -23.68
N VAL A 647 -11.83 5.23 -24.81
CA VAL A 647 -12.21 5.70 -26.15
C VAL A 647 -13.54 5.05 -26.47
N ARG A 648 -14.57 5.85 -26.70
CA ARG A 648 -15.94 5.38 -26.93
C ARG A 648 -16.43 5.88 -28.28
N ILE A 649 -16.60 4.95 -29.23
CA ILE A 649 -17.12 5.19 -30.58
C ILE A 649 -18.61 4.81 -30.59
N PRO A 650 -19.55 5.77 -30.65
CA PRO A 650 -20.97 5.48 -30.74
C PRO A 650 -21.28 4.66 -32.01
N LEU A 651 -22.10 3.61 -31.93
CA LEU A 651 -22.45 2.84 -33.14
C LEU A 651 -23.25 3.68 -34.15
N THR A 652 -23.85 4.79 -33.73
CA THR A 652 -24.48 5.76 -34.63
C THR A 652 -23.46 6.41 -35.58
N SER A 653 -22.18 6.54 -35.21
CA SER A 653 -21.14 7.01 -36.13
C SER A 653 -20.72 5.96 -37.15
N LEU A 654 -21.17 4.71 -36.98
CA LEU A 654 -20.92 3.58 -37.88
C LEU A 654 -22.13 3.26 -38.78
N ALA A 655 -23.11 4.17 -38.87
CA ALA A 655 -24.38 3.94 -39.56
C ALA A 655 -24.27 3.52 -41.04
N LYS A 656 -23.12 3.73 -41.70
CA LYS A 656 -22.84 3.30 -43.07
C LYS A 656 -22.53 1.78 -43.18
N LEU A 657 -22.29 1.10 -42.06
CA LEU A 657 -21.98 -0.33 -42.00
C LEU A 657 -23.23 -1.17 -41.75
N ASP A 658 -23.22 -2.39 -42.26
CA ASP A 658 -24.20 -3.41 -41.88
C ASP A 658 -23.87 -3.98 -40.49
N LEU A 659 -24.47 -3.40 -39.45
CA LEU A 659 -24.24 -3.79 -38.06
C LEU A 659 -24.68 -5.23 -37.72
N ARG A 660 -25.39 -5.92 -38.63
CA ARG A 660 -25.70 -7.36 -38.49
C ARG A 660 -24.49 -8.25 -38.72
N ASP A 661 -23.50 -7.75 -39.44
CA ASP A 661 -22.38 -8.56 -39.92
C ASP A 661 -21.05 -7.81 -39.88
N ILE A 662 -20.65 -7.33 -38.69
CA ILE A 662 -19.33 -6.73 -38.48
C ILE A 662 -18.26 -7.83 -38.49
N ARG A 663 -17.22 -7.64 -39.31
CA ARG A 663 -16.18 -8.62 -39.63
C ARG A 663 -14.90 -8.38 -38.85
N SER A 664 -14.48 -7.13 -38.69
CA SER A 664 -13.25 -6.79 -37.99
C SER A 664 -13.27 -5.40 -37.40
N VAL A 665 -12.50 -5.23 -36.33
CA VAL A 665 -12.05 -3.94 -35.78
C VAL A 665 -10.54 -3.89 -35.92
N GLU A 666 -10.00 -2.81 -36.47
CA GLU A 666 -8.58 -2.66 -36.79
C GLU A 666 -8.06 -1.30 -36.28
N PHE A 667 -6.89 -1.32 -35.63
CA PHE A 667 -6.16 -0.13 -35.22
C PHE A 667 -5.10 0.17 -36.29
N VAL A 668 -5.33 1.19 -37.09
CA VAL A 668 -4.46 1.57 -38.22
C VAL A 668 -3.56 2.71 -37.78
N THR A 669 -2.24 2.52 -37.87
CA THR A 669 -1.24 3.46 -37.36
C THR A 669 -0.85 4.51 -38.41
N ASN A 670 -1.85 5.18 -38.99
CA ASN A 670 -1.68 6.07 -40.15
C ASN A 670 -1.68 7.58 -39.83
N LYS A 671 -1.78 7.96 -38.55
CA LYS A 671 -1.90 9.38 -38.13
C LYS A 671 -0.61 10.00 -37.62
N ALA A 672 0.42 9.20 -37.37
CA ALA A 672 1.74 9.65 -36.97
C ALA A 672 2.81 8.75 -37.60
N ALA A 673 3.94 9.33 -38.02
CA ALA A 673 5.05 8.57 -38.61
C ALA A 673 5.75 7.65 -37.59
N THR A 674 5.68 7.99 -36.30
CA THR A 674 6.11 7.12 -35.21
C THR A 674 5.12 7.27 -34.07
N GLY A 675 4.93 6.21 -33.30
CA GLY A 675 4.09 6.27 -32.12
C GLY A 675 4.08 4.97 -31.35
N SER A 676 3.55 5.05 -30.13
CA SER A 676 3.39 3.92 -29.24
C SER A 676 2.21 4.19 -28.31
N VAL A 677 1.32 3.21 -28.18
CA VAL A 677 0.11 3.29 -27.34
C VAL A 677 -0.08 2.00 -26.58
N PHE A 678 -0.58 2.10 -25.35
CA PHE A 678 -1.09 0.95 -24.60
C PHE A 678 -2.59 0.80 -24.90
N LEU A 679 -3.03 -0.42 -25.13
CA LEU A 679 -4.41 -0.76 -25.48
C LEU A 679 -4.93 -1.90 -24.58
N SER A 680 -6.18 -1.77 -24.13
CA SER A 680 -6.92 -2.81 -23.41
C SER A 680 -8.41 -2.77 -23.74
N ASP A 681 -9.12 -3.88 -23.50
CA ASP A 681 -10.59 -3.94 -23.44
C ASP A 681 -11.35 -3.48 -24.71
N VAL A 682 -11.06 -4.06 -25.87
CA VAL A 682 -11.87 -3.85 -27.08
C VAL A 682 -13.22 -4.54 -26.91
N VAL A 683 -14.27 -3.74 -26.80
CA VAL A 683 -15.59 -4.18 -26.31
C VAL A 683 -16.71 -3.50 -27.10
N PHE A 684 -17.72 -4.27 -27.51
CA PHE A 684 -19.03 -3.69 -27.84
C PHE A 684 -19.90 -3.66 -26.59
N SER A 685 -20.46 -2.50 -26.24
CA SER A 685 -21.22 -2.36 -24.99
C SER A 685 -22.48 -1.52 -25.14
N LYS A 686 -23.45 -1.83 -24.27
CA LYS A 686 -24.63 -1.00 -23.99
C LYS A 686 -24.57 -0.61 -22.51
N PRO A 687 -24.40 0.69 -22.19
CA PRO A 687 -24.56 1.17 -20.82
C PRO A 687 -25.87 0.68 -20.24
N TRP A 688 -25.81 0.21 -19.00
CA TRP A 688 -26.96 -0.31 -18.29
C TRP A 688 -26.74 -0.12 -16.80
N MET A 689 -27.81 0.26 -16.09
CA MET A 689 -27.78 0.30 -14.63
C MET A 689 -27.52 -1.09 -14.07
N SER A 690 -26.67 -1.20 -13.06
CA SER A 690 -26.42 -2.49 -12.43
C SER A 690 -27.72 -3.08 -11.87
N ARG A 691 -27.74 -4.41 -11.69
CA ARG A 691 -28.64 -5.04 -10.70
C ARG A 691 -27.77 -5.56 -9.57
N PRO A 692 -27.15 -4.64 -8.81
CA PRO A 692 -26.08 -5.02 -7.93
C PRO A 692 -26.63 -5.75 -6.70
N GLN A 693 -25.82 -6.67 -6.19
CA GLN A 693 -26.15 -7.49 -5.04
C GLN A 693 -24.88 -7.75 -4.24
N PRO A 694 -24.98 -8.09 -2.95
CA PRO A 694 -23.83 -8.55 -2.19
C PRO A 694 -23.12 -9.72 -2.91
N PRO A 695 -21.78 -9.72 -2.95
CA PRO A 695 -21.00 -10.79 -3.57
C PRO A 695 -21.44 -12.18 -3.10
N ALA A 696 -21.62 -13.10 -4.04
CA ALA A 696 -22.13 -14.46 -3.76
C ALA A 696 -21.12 -15.58 -4.08
N GLN A 697 -19.89 -15.20 -4.41
CA GLN A 697 -18.84 -16.12 -4.84
C GLN A 697 -18.33 -16.99 -3.67
N PRO A 698 -17.65 -18.12 -3.96
CA PRO A 698 -16.83 -18.78 -2.95
C PRO A 698 -15.91 -17.77 -2.25
N ILE A 699 -15.73 -17.96 -0.95
CA ILE A 699 -14.91 -17.09 -0.11
C ILE A 699 -13.63 -17.84 0.19
N ALA A 700 -12.51 -17.30 -0.24
CA ALA A 700 -11.18 -17.79 0.12
C ALA A 700 -10.76 -17.22 1.47
N SER A 701 -10.21 -18.08 2.32
CA SER A 701 -9.61 -17.72 3.60
C SER A 701 -8.36 -18.55 3.84
N VAL A 702 -7.49 -18.11 4.75
CA VAL A 702 -6.30 -18.82 5.21
C VAL A 702 -6.33 -18.92 6.74
N ASN A 703 -5.79 -20.00 7.31
CA ASN A 703 -5.73 -20.19 8.75
C ASN A 703 -4.42 -19.68 9.36
N ASP A 704 -4.40 -19.53 10.68
CA ASP A 704 -3.17 -19.27 11.43
C ASP A 704 -2.38 -20.57 11.67
N VAL A 705 -1.06 -20.46 11.79
CA VAL A 705 -0.13 -21.57 12.05
C VAL A 705 0.84 -21.17 13.16
N THR A 706 1.01 -22.03 14.16
CA THR A 706 2.10 -21.95 15.15
C THR A 706 2.89 -23.25 15.15
N MET A 707 4.22 -23.16 15.11
CA MET A 707 5.10 -24.32 15.13
C MET A 707 6.45 -23.98 15.77
N LYS A 708 7.22 -24.99 16.15
CA LYS A 708 8.63 -24.85 16.52
C LYS A 708 9.53 -24.92 15.29
N GLU A 709 10.65 -24.20 15.29
CA GLU A 709 11.64 -24.29 14.22
C GLU A 709 12.34 -25.66 14.20
N GLY A 710 12.80 -26.14 15.36
CA GLY A 710 13.67 -27.30 15.57
C GLY A 710 15.10 -27.16 15.05
N ASP A 711 15.85 -28.24 15.19
CA ASP A 711 17.32 -28.19 15.13
C ASP A 711 17.96 -28.50 13.77
N SER A 712 17.22 -29.15 12.87
CA SER A 712 17.77 -29.65 11.58
C SER A 712 16.70 -30.10 10.57
N GLY A 713 17.13 -30.35 9.34
CA GLY A 713 16.30 -30.85 8.25
C GLY A 713 15.54 -29.76 7.50
N THR A 714 14.57 -30.15 6.68
CA THR A 714 13.68 -29.20 5.97
C THR A 714 12.32 -29.19 6.65
N LYS A 715 11.93 -28.04 7.20
CA LYS A 715 10.58 -27.84 7.75
C LYS A 715 9.79 -26.83 6.94
N SER A 716 8.49 -26.83 7.14
CA SER A 716 7.62 -25.83 6.54
C SER A 716 6.41 -25.54 7.42
N ALA A 717 6.08 -24.27 7.56
CA ALA A 717 4.79 -23.84 8.07
C ALA A 717 3.75 -24.05 6.98
N VAL A 718 2.82 -24.99 7.20
CA VAL A 718 1.82 -25.37 6.20
C VAL A 718 0.49 -24.69 6.50
N PHE A 719 0.22 -23.63 5.75
CA PHE A 719 -1.06 -22.94 5.74
C PHE A 719 -2.06 -23.70 4.87
N THR A 720 -3.31 -23.75 5.28
CA THR A 720 -4.43 -24.30 4.50
C THR A 720 -5.32 -23.16 4.02
N ILE A 721 -5.28 -22.93 2.71
CA ILE A 721 -6.20 -21.99 2.06
C ILE A 721 -7.49 -22.73 1.75
N ARG A 722 -8.63 -22.21 2.21
CA ARG A 722 -9.95 -22.85 2.11
C ARG A 722 -10.92 -22.00 1.30
N LEU A 723 -11.78 -22.65 0.51
CA LEU A 723 -12.98 -22.06 -0.07
C LEU A 723 -14.20 -22.40 0.79
N SER A 724 -15.07 -21.41 1.03
CA SER A 724 -16.33 -21.61 1.76
C SER A 724 -17.30 -22.59 1.09
N LYS A 725 -17.15 -22.81 -0.22
CA LYS A 725 -17.89 -23.80 -1.01
C LYS A 725 -17.10 -24.18 -2.26
N ALA A 726 -17.36 -25.38 -2.77
CA ALA A 726 -16.76 -25.83 -4.03
C ALA A 726 -17.20 -24.96 -5.22
N SER A 727 -16.27 -24.69 -6.14
CA SER A 727 -16.54 -24.04 -7.42
C SER A 727 -16.62 -25.06 -8.55
N ARG A 728 -17.45 -24.78 -9.56
CA ARG A 728 -17.53 -25.59 -10.80
C ARG A 728 -16.48 -25.21 -11.84
N VAL A 729 -15.77 -24.11 -11.62
CA VAL A 729 -14.68 -23.60 -12.45
C VAL A 729 -13.45 -23.39 -11.59
N PRO A 730 -12.23 -23.40 -12.16
CA PRO A 730 -11.02 -23.13 -11.39
C PRO A 730 -11.11 -21.78 -10.67
N VAL A 731 -10.73 -21.76 -9.40
CA VAL A 731 -10.55 -20.54 -8.60
C VAL A 731 -9.06 -20.29 -8.47
N THR A 732 -8.62 -19.04 -8.62
CA THR A 732 -7.24 -18.67 -8.35
C THR A 732 -7.16 -17.59 -7.29
N VAL A 733 -6.10 -17.63 -6.47
CA VAL A 733 -5.77 -16.59 -5.50
C VAL A 733 -4.25 -16.50 -5.43
N PHE A 734 -3.70 -15.31 -5.23
CA PHE A 734 -2.28 -15.16 -4.96
C PHE A 734 -2.06 -15.27 -3.45
N ALA A 735 -1.02 -16.01 -3.06
CA ALA A 735 -0.62 -16.17 -1.67
C ALA A 735 0.85 -15.81 -1.53
N GLU A 736 1.17 -14.93 -0.59
CA GLU A 736 2.54 -14.51 -0.31
C GLU A 736 2.80 -14.35 1.19
N THR A 737 4.01 -14.69 1.61
CA THR A 737 4.52 -14.34 2.94
C THR A 737 4.70 -12.84 3.02
N ALA A 738 4.17 -12.26 4.08
CA ALA A 738 4.12 -10.84 4.31
C ALA A 738 4.50 -10.57 5.78
N GLY A 739 4.85 -9.33 6.12
CA GLY A 739 5.23 -8.97 7.48
C GLY A 739 6.74 -9.00 7.70
N TRP A 740 7.11 -9.19 8.96
CA TRP A 740 8.44 -8.93 9.52
C TRP A 740 9.04 -10.23 10.01
N PHE A 741 9.92 -10.83 9.22
CA PHE A 741 10.49 -12.12 9.57
C PHE A 741 11.94 -12.23 9.10
N THR A 742 12.62 -13.19 9.70
CA THR A 742 14.05 -13.46 9.60
C THR A 742 14.37 -14.46 8.51
N ASP A 743 15.64 -14.81 8.35
CA ASP A 743 16.08 -15.93 7.53
C ASP A 743 15.55 -17.29 8.02
N VAL A 744 15.08 -17.40 9.27
CA VAL A 744 14.32 -18.57 9.76
C VAL A 744 13.06 -18.82 8.92
N VAL A 745 12.41 -17.76 8.41
CA VAL A 745 11.20 -17.87 7.58
C VAL A 745 11.51 -17.52 6.12
N GLY A 746 11.39 -18.51 5.23
CA GLY A 746 11.64 -18.32 3.80
C GLY A 746 10.53 -17.53 3.11
N ALA A 747 10.89 -16.41 2.48
CA ALA A 747 9.95 -15.63 1.66
C ALA A 747 9.37 -16.50 0.52
N THR A 748 8.04 -16.60 0.46
CA THR A 748 7.34 -17.45 -0.50
C THR A 748 6.18 -16.70 -1.13
N ALA A 749 6.06 -16.76 -2.45
CA ALA A 749 4.94 -16.20 -3.19
C ALA A 749 4.53 -17.12 -4.33
N ARG A 750 3.23 -17.37 -4.50
CA ARG A 750 2.74 -18.14 -5.66
C ARG A 750 1.26 -17.90 -5.97
N ARG A 751 0.90 -18.17 -7.22
CA ARG A 751 -0.50 -18.30 -7.64
C ARG A 751 -1.05 -19.65 -7.23
N VAL A 752 -2.00 -19.66 -6.30
CA VAL A 752 -2.71 -20.85 -5.84
C VAL A 752 -3.93 -21.11 -6.74
N VAL A 753 -4.13 -22.38 -7.12
CA VAL A 753 -5.22 -22.80 -7.99
C VAL A 753 -6.03 -23.89 -7.29
N PHE A 754 -7.32 -23.66 -7.13
CA PHE A 754 -8.30 -24.68 -6.76
C PHE A 754 -8.88 -25.24 -8.06
N ALA A 755 -8.64 -26.52 -8.32
CA ALA A 755 -9.33 -27.23 -9.40
C ALA A 755 -10.86 -27.27 -9.12
N PRO A 756 -11.71 -27.46 -10.14
CA PRO A 756 -13.14 -27.62 -9.93
C PRO A 756 -13.45 -28.69 -8.86
N GLY A 757 -14.36 -28.39 -7.94
CA GLY A 757 -14.70 -29.28 -6.82
C GLY A 757 -13.77 -29.21 -5.61
N VAL A 758 -12.52 -28.75 -5.78
CA VAL A 758 -11.53 -28.66 -4.68
C VAL A 758 -11.82 -27.45 -3.81
N THR A 759 -11.77 -27.63 -2.49
CA THR A 759 -12.05 -26.57 -1.50
C THR A 759 -10.88 -26.24 -0.59
N THR A 760 -9.78 -26.99 -0.66
CA THR A 760 -8.59 -26.77 0.18
C THR A 760 -7.31 -26.94 -0.62
N VAL A 761 -6.36 -26.02 -0.45
CA VAL A 761 -5.00 -26.13 -1.00
C VAL A 761 -4.00 -25.75 0.09
N LYS A 762 -2.94 -26.55 0.25
CA LYS A 762 -1.86 -26.31 1.20
C LYS A 762 -0.84 -25.33 0.62
N PHE A 763 -0.49 -24.27 1.34
CA PHE A 763 0.59 -23.31 1.06
C PHE A 763 1.70 -23.50 2.09
N ALA A 764 2.85 -24.00 1.65
CA ALA A 764 3.99 -24.28 2.51
C ALA A 764 4.96 -23.09 2.45
N VAL A 765 5.33 -22.59 3.61
CA VAL A 765 6.37 -21.58 3.80
C VAL A 765 7.60 -22.30 4.36
N PRO A 766 8.77 -22.25 3.69
CA PRO A 766 10.00 -22.86 4.19
C PRO A 766 10.35 -22.28 5.56
N ILE A 767 10.70 -23.16 6.49
CA ILE A 767 11.31 -22.79 7.76
C ILE A 767 12.72 -23.34 7.74
N HIS A 768 13.71 -22.51 8.06
CA HIS A 768 15.13 -22.81 8.11
C HIS A 768 15.51 -23.08 9.57
N PRO A 769 15.49 -24.35 10.02
CA PRO A 769 15.75 -24.71 11.41
C PRO A 769 17.23 -24.47 11.73
N ASN A 770 17.54 -24.02 12.95
CA ASN A 770 18.91 -23.80 13.40
C ASN A 770 19.08 -24.28 14.86
N LYS A 771 20.21 -23.97 15.51
CA LYS A 771 20.52 -24.39 16.89
C LYS A 771 20.88 -23.22 17.80
N HIS A 772 20.46 -22.02 17.41
CA HIS A 772 20.86 -20.76 18.02
C HIS A 772 19.64 -20.15 18.69
N ASP A 773 19.71 -19.97 20.00
CA ASP A 773 18.67 -19.28 20.75
C ASP A 773 18.43 -17.86 20.20
N GLY A 774 17.16 -17.55 19.95
CA GLY A 774 16.68 -16.34 19.31
C GLY A 774 15.26 -15.95 19.75
N GLU A 775 14.64 -15.06 18.98
CA GLU A 775 13.29 -14.57 19.25
C GLU A 775 12.23 -15.32 18.44
N ASP A 776 11.03 -15.47 19.03
CA ASP A 776 9.86 -15.97 18.32
C ASP A 776 9.57 -15.18 17.04
N GLN A 777 9.53 -15.86 15.89
CA GLN A 777 9.30 -15.22 14.60
C GLN A 777 7.83 -15.10 14.27
N ARG A 778 7.40 -13.91 13.83
CA ARG A 778 6.00 -13.64 13.45
C ARG A 778 5.91 -13.14 12.02
N PHE A 779 5.15 -13.83 11.20
CA PHE A 779 4.89 -13.44 9.81
C PHE A 779 3.40 -13.61 9.49
N ASP A 780 2.98 -13.13 8.34
CA ASP A 780 1.63 -13.32 7.83
C ASP A 780 1.68 -13.99 6.45
N VAL A 781 0.61 -14.69 6.09
CA VAL A 781 0.33 -15.07 4.70
C VAL A 781 -0.84 -14.23 4.21
N LEU A 782 -0.62 -13.45 3.15
CA LEU A 782 -1.65 -12.61 2.52
C LEU A 782 -2.25 -13.31 1.30
N LEU A 783 -3.59 -13.30 1.22
CA LEU A 783 -4.36 -13.66 0.04
C LEU A 783 -4.78 -12.41 -0.75
N SER A 784 -4.43 -12.36 -2.04
CA SER A 784 -4.70 -11.20 -2.91
C SER A 784 -5.23 -11.60 -4.30
N ASN A 785 -5.84 -10.63 -4.99
CA ASN A 785 -6.28 -10.71 -6.39
C ASN A 785 -7.03 -12.03 -6.77
N PRO A 786 -8.12 -12.39 -6.08
CA PRO A 786 -8.82 -13.65 -6.35
C PRO A 786 -9.60 -13.59 -7.68
N THR A 787 -9.70 -14.75 -8.35
CA THR A 787 -10.59 -14.97 -9.51
C THR A 787 -11.58 -16.10 -9.24
N GLN A 788 -12.82 -15.92 -9.68
CA GLN A 788 -13.99 -16.78 -9.40
C GLN A 788 -14.29 -16.96 -7.90
N ALA A 789 -13.72 -16.09 -7.06
CA ALA A 789 -13.89 -16.05 -5.61
C ALA A 789 -13.75 -14.60 -5.12
N ILE A 790 -14.09 -14.39 -3.86
CA ILE A 790 -13.70 -13.21 -3.08
C ILE A 790 -12.83 -13.66 -1.91
N VAL A 791 -12.12 -12.73 -1.27
CA VAL A 791 -11.35 -13.04 -0.05
C VAL A 791 -12.14 -12.60 1.19
N GLY A 792 -12.31 -13.52 2.14
CA GLY A 792 -12.85 -13.31 3.48
C GLY A 792 -11.71 -12.92 4.40
N ASP A 793 -11.28 -13.79 5.31
CA ASP A 793 -10.02 -13.55 6.02
C ASP A 793 -8.81 -13.56 5.07
N SER A 794 -8.23 -12.39 4.84
CA SER A 794 -7.14 -12.19 3.88
C SER A 794 -5.78 -12.54 4.46
N PHE A 795 -5.66 -12.69 5.78
CA PHE A 795 -4.40 -12.87 6.48
C PHE A 795 -4.43 -14.16 7.30
N GLY A 796 -3.34 -14.92 7.25
CA GLY A 796 -3.11 -16.05 8.16
C GLY A 796 -1.84 -15.78 8.95
N ALA A 797 -1.96 -15.67 10.27
CA ALA A 797 -0.84 -15.38 11.14
C ALA A 797 0.05 -16.61 11.31
N GLY A 798 1.34 -16.45 11.04
CA GLY A 798 2.39 -17.43 11.28
C GLY A 798 3.19 -17.06 12.54
N LYS A 799 3.41 -18.05 13.41
CA LYS A 799 4.33 -17.94 14.54
C LYS A 799 5.29 -19.12 14.54
N VAL A 800 6.59 -18.87 14.39
CA VAL A 800 7.64 -19.87 14.61
C VAL A 800 8.21 -19.62 16.00
N LEU A 801 8.13 -20.63 16.85
CA LEU A 801 8.68 -20.61 18.19
C LEU A 801 10.14 -21.03 18.11
N ASP A 802 11.00 -20.24 18.73
CA ASP A 802 12.35 -20.65 19.06
C ASP A 802 12.28 -21.83 20.05
N ASP A 803 13.06 -22.88 19.81
CA ASP A 803 13.15 -24.02 20.72
C ASP A 803 14.57 -24.37 21.15
N ASP A 804 15.49 -23.43 20.99
CA ASP A 804 16.89 -23.57 21.33
C ASP A 804 17.22 -23.01 22.73
N PRO A 805 18.15 -23.64 23.47
CA PRO A 805 18.54 -23.16 24.78
C PRO A 805 19.47 -21.93 24.67
N PRO A 806 19.33 -20.93 25.56
CA PRO A 806 20.25 -19.80 25.62
C PRO A 806 21.70 -20.25 25.83
N PRO A 807 22.69 -19.54 25.25
CA PRO A 807 24.08 -19.89 25.41
C PRO A 807 24.55 -19.76 26.86
N MET A 808 25.50 -20.61 27.27
CA MET A 808 26.22 -20.41 28.52
C MET A 808 27.27 -19.32 28.34
N VAL A 809 27.33 -18.39 29.31
CA VAL A 809 28.29 -17.28 29.33
C VAL A 809 29.48 -17.65 30.20
N GLN A 810 30.69 -17.44 29.68
CA GLN A 810 31.95 -17.55 30.40
C GLN A 810 32.69 -16.21 30.33
N ILE A 811 33.15 -15.71 31.46
CA ILE A 811 33.92 -14.46 31.54
C ILE A 811 35.29 -14.80 32.10
N GLY A 812 36.34 -14.40 31.37
CA GLY A 812 37.72 -14.54 31.81
C GLY A 812 38.15 -13.41 32.75
N PRO A 813 39.32 -13.54 33.41
CA PRO A 813 39.88 -12.45 34.19
C PRO A 813 40.17 -11.24 33.29
N GLY A 814 40.00 -10.05 33.84
CA GLY A 814 40.32 -8.80 33.16
C GLY A 814 41.82 -8.54 33.20
N VAL A 815 42.40 -8.12 32.08
CA VAL A 815 43.79 -7.65 32.03
C VAL A 815 43.84 -6.36 31.25
N GLY A 816 44.56 -5.37 31.76
CA GLY A 816 44.86 -4.11 31.09
C GLY A 816 46.25 -3.63 31.47
N THR A 817 46.82 -2.78 30.63
CA THR A 817 48.09 -2.10 30.89
C THR A 817 47.88 -0.62 30.66
N GLU A 818 48.38 0.21 31.55
CA GLU A 818 48.42 1.66 31.38
C GLU A 818 49.17 2.01 30.07
N GLY A 819 48.87 3.16 29.47
CA GLY A 819 49.38 3.53 28.16
C GLY A 819 48.31 3.54 27.06
N PRO A 820 48.64 3.25 25.78
CA PRO A 820 47.85 3.75 24.65
C PRO A 820 46.43 3.17 24.52
N GLU A 821 46.16 1.96 25.02
CA GLU A 821 44.86 1.28 24.89
C GLU A 821 43.85 1.65 25.98
N LYS A 822 44.31 2.18 27.13
CA LYS A 822 43.52 2.73 28.24
C LYS A 822 42.31 1.91 28.68
N THR A 823 42.37 0.58 28.65
CA THR A 823 41.29 -0.28 29.16
C THR A 823 41.78 -1.58 29.78
N VAL A 824 41.06 -2.09 30.78
CA VAL A 824 41.06 -3.51 31.19
C VAL A 824 39.98 -4.23 30.40
N SER A 825 40.36 -5.27 29.66
CA SER A 825 39.42 -6.10 28.90
C SER A 825 39.11 -7.40 29.63
N PHE A 826 37.84 -7.63 29.95
CA PHE A 826 37.34 -8.93 30.41
C PHE A 826 36.78 -9.70 29.20
N PRO A 827 37.43 -10.79 28.75
CA PRO A 827 36.95 -11.55 27.60
C PRO A 827 35.70 -12.34 27.96
N VAL A 828 34.67 -12.22 27.14
CA VAL A 828 33.40 -12.96 27.25
C VAL A 828 33.33 -14.01 26.15
N LYS A 829 33.02 -15.25 26.50
CA LYS A 829 32.84 -16.37 25.59
C LYS A 829 31.49 -17.04 25.80
N LEU A 830 30.76 -17.28 24.71
CA LEU A 830 29.53 -18.05 24.70
C LEU A 830 29.79 -19.51 24.34
N SER A 831 29.00 -20.44 24.88
CA SER A 831 29.09 -21.86 24.54
C SER A 831 28.70 -22.16 23.08
N LEU A 832 27.78 -21.36 22.54
CA LEU A 832 27.25 -21.45 21.18
C LEU A 832 26.89 -20.04 20.71
N PRO A 833 26.82 -19.80 19.39
CA PRO A 833 26.23 -18.58 18.85
C PRO A 833 24.75 -18.46 19.27
N SER A 834 24.26 -17.23 19.40
CA SER A 834 22.84 -16.91 19.60
C SER A 834 22.37 -15.95 18.52
N ASP A 835 21.14 -16.12 18.06
CA ASP A 835 20.50 -15.25 17.07
C ASP A 835 19.89 -13.99 17.72
N ARG A 836 20.03 -13.83 19.04
CA ARG A 836 19.81 -12.59 19.79
C ARG A 836 21.08 -12.14 20.53
N GLY A 837 21.22 -10.84 20.74
CA GLY A 837 22.37 -10.29 21.46
C GLY A 837 22.37 -10.70 22.94
N VAL A 838 23.53 -11.06 23.48
CA VAL A 838 23.68 -11.38 24.91
C VAL A 838 24.18 -10.14 25.64
N GLN A 839 23.34 -9.56 26.51
CA GLN A 839 23.67 -8.37 27.28
C GLN A 839 24.07 -8.74 28.71
N LEU A 840 25.19 -8.21 29.16
CA LEU A 840 25.68 -8.37 30.53
C LEU A 840 25.57 -7.04 31.26
N THR A 841 25.02 -7.06 32.46
CA THR A 841 24.99 -5.91 33.38
C THR A 841 25.75 -6.28 34.63
N GLY A 842 26.66 -5.41 35.05
CA GLY A 842 27.45 -5.62 36.24
C GLY A 842 27.79 -4.32 36.95
N GLU A 843 28.61 -4.47 37.98
CA GLU A 843 29.14 -3.42 38.83
C GLU A 843 30.66 -3.58 38.92
N LEU A 844 31.37 -2.45 38.96
CA LEU A 844 32.79 -2.42 39.27
C LEU A 844 32.99 -2.18 40.76
N ILE A 845 33.84 -2.99 41.38
CA ILE A 845 34.21 -2.91 42.78
C ILE A 845 35.71 -2.66 42.86
N SER A 846 36.11 -1.63 43.61
CA SER A 846 37.52 -1.31 43.85
C SER A 846 38.23 -2.41 44.63
N GLY A 847 39.49 -2.65 44.27
CA GLY A 847 40.42 -3.52 44.99
C GLY A 847 41.58 -2.69 45.51
N THR A 848 42.80 -2.98 45.06
CA THR A 848 43.92 -2.03 45.22
C THR A 848 43.80 -0.85 44.27
N ALA A 849 43.20 -1.04 43.10
CA ALA A 849 42.79 0.04 42.21
C ALA A 849 41.48 0.67 42.70
N THR A 850 41.39 2.00 42.66
CA THR A 850 40.28 2.82 43.14
C THR A 850 39.52 3.47 41.97
N LEU A 851 38.19 3.33 41.99
CA LEU A 851 37.31 3.94 41.00
C LEU A 851 37.39 5.48 41.07
N GLY A 852 37.54 6.13 39.92
CA GLY A 852 37.70 7.59 39.77
C GLY A 852 39.14 8.08 39.93
N LYS A 853 40.06 7.24 40.44
CA LYS A 853 41.50 7.48 40.46
C LYS A 853 42.18 6.65 39.37
N ASP A 854 42.14 5.33 39.51
CA ASP A 854 42.95 4.38 38.71
C ASP A 854 42.14 3.76 37.55
N PHE A 855 40.81 3.68 37.70
CA PHE A 855 39.90 3.31 36.62
C PHE A 855 38.58 4.08 36.69
N THR A 856 37.84 4.13 35.60
CA THR A 856 36.53 4.79 35.53
C THR A 856 35.45 3.84 35.02
N SER A 857 34.18 4.21 35.22
CA SER A 857 33.08 3.58 34.47
C SER A 857 32.69 4.49 33.30
N PRO A 858 32.45 3.93 32.09
CA PRO A 858 31.87 4.69 30.97
C PRO A 858 30.53 5.35 31.30
N GLU A 859 29.85 4.87 32.34
CA GLU A 859 28.51 5.29 32.76
C GLU A 859 28.54 6.15 34.03
N ASP A 860 29.72 6.69 34.40
CA ASP A 860 29.84 7.59 35.55
C ASP A 860 29.23 8.97 35.26
N ASP A 861 28.06 9.23 35.83
CA ASP A 861 27.33 10.50 35.75
C ASP A 861 27.76 11.53 36.82
N GLY A 862 28.77 11.22 37.64
CA GLY A 862 29.25 12.08 38.72
C GLY A 862 28.41 12.04 40.00
N ALA A 863 27.41 11.15 40.12
CA ALA A 863 26.48 11.11 41.26
C ALA A 863 27.04 10.50 42.58
N GLY A 864 28.35 10.21 42.67
CA GLY A 864 29.01 9.79 43.92
C GLY A 864 28.56 8.45 44.52
N VAL A 865 27.91 7.57 43.76
CA VAL A 865 27.56 6.21 44.20
C VAL A 865 28.78 5.27 44.20
N PRO A 866 28.97 4.42 45.23
CA PRO A 866 30.16 3.57 45.38
C PRO A 866 30.21 2.34 44.44
N GLU A 867 29.08 1.91 43.89
CA GLU A 867 28.99 0.87 42.87
C GLU A 867 28.59 1.53 41.54
N LYS A 868 29.42 1.40 40.50
CA LYS A 868 29.12 1.97 39.17
C LYS A 868 28.72 0.88 38.19
N PRO A 869 27.65 1.08 37.40
CA PRO A 869 27.23 0.11 36.42
C PRO A 869 28.28 -0.04 35.32
N ILE A 870 28.38 -1.25 34.78
CA ILE A 870 29.16 -1.56 33.58
C ILE A 870 28.34 -2.52 32.72
N TYR A 871 28.43 -2.36 31.40
CA TYR A 871 27.68 -3.17 30.45
C TYR A 871 28.63 -3.92 29.51
N GLY A 872 28.32 -5.20 29.28
CA GLY A 872 28.95 -6.05 28.28
C GLY A 872 27.96 -6.48 27.23
N PHE A 873 28.46 -6.81 26.04
CA PHE A 873 27.63 -7.30 24.95
C PHE A 873 28.37 -8.30 24.09
N VAL A 874 27.71 -9.42 23.79
CA VAL A 874 28.13 -10.32 22.72
C VAL A 874 27.12 -10.19 21.58
N ALA A 875 27.62 -9.83 20.40
CA ALA A 875 26.79 -9.65 19.21
C ALA A 875 26.16 -10.96 18.74
N GLU A 876 24.98 -10.85 18.12
CA GLU A 876 24.28 -11.94 17.45
C GLU A 876 25.22 -12.69 16.47
N GLY A 877 25.11 -14.02 16.46
CA GLY A 877 25.97 -14.91 15.67
C GLY A 877 27.43 -14.99 16.15
N SER A 878 27.87 -14.12 17.08
CA SER A 878 29.20 -14.19 17.68
C SER A 878 29.21 -15.11 18.90
N THR A 879 30.35 -15.75 19.13
CA THR A 879 30.62 -16.49 20.37
C THR A 879 31.56 -15.74 21.31
N THR A 880 32.01 -14.55 20.93
CA THR A 880 33.01 -13.78 21.68
C THR A 880 32.62 -12.30 21.75
N GLY A 881 32.82 -11.71 22.92
CA GLY A 881 32.71 -10.28 23.17
C GLY A 881 33.62 -9.90 24.34
N GLU A 882 33.54 -8.65 24.80
CA GLU A 882 34.40 -8.15 25.87
C GLU A 882 33.62 -7.16 26.75
N ILE A 883 34.02 -7.05 28.01
CA ILE A 883 33.65 -5.92 28.89
C ILE A 883 34.90 -5.07 29.05
N LEU A 884 34.81 -3.82 28.60
CA LEU A 884 35.93 -2.88 28.63
C LEU A 884 35.76 -1.91 29.78
N VAL A 885 36.74 -1.86 30.67
CA VAL A 885 36.80 -0.94 31.80
C VAL A 885 37.89 0.10 31.52
N PRO A 886 37.56 1.38 31.32
CA PRO A 886 38.58 2.41 31.08
C PRO A 886 39.50 2.60 32.29
N ILE A 887 40.80 2.70 32.05
CA ILE A 887 41.82 2.99 33.07
C ILE A 887 42.35 4.41 32.94
N THR A 888 42.84 4.96 34.05
CA THR A 888 43.46 6.29 34.12
C THR A 888 44.97 6.11 34.23
N ASP A 889 45.69 6.40 33.15
CA ASP A 889 47.15 6.55 33.17
C ASP A 889 47.49 7.92 33.79
N ASP A 890 48.06 7.90 34.99
CA ASP A 890 48.37 9.08 35.80
C ASP A 890 49.88 9.45 35.82
N ARG A 891 50.70 8.65 35.12
CA ARG A 891 52.16 8.80 34.97
C ARG A 891 52.99 8.54 36.22
N LEU A 892 52.48 7.75 37.16
CA LEU A 892 53.20 7.35 38.36
C LEU A 892 53.55 5.86 38.29
N ALA A 893 54.81 5.54 38.62
CA ALA A 893 55.21 4.15 38.75
C ALA A 893 54.54 3.49 39.97
N GLU A 894 53.66 2.52 39.72
CA GLU A 894 52.79 1.85 40.70
C GLU A 894 52.92 0.31 40.55
N PRO A 895 52.70 -0.49 41.63
CA PRO A 895 52.63 -1.94 41.51
C PRO A 895 51.34 -2.37 40.78
N ASP A 896 51.32 -3.58 40.20
CA ASP A 896 50.10 -4.16 39.61
C ASP A 896 48.88 -4.01 40.55
N GLU A 897 47.84 -3.34 40.06
CA GLU A 897 46.64 -3.06 40.82
C GLU A 897 45.47 -3.96 40.42
N THR A 898 44.47 -4.08 41.29
CA THR A 898 43.35 -5.01 41.13
C THR A 898 42.00 -4.33 41.28
N LEU A 899 41.05 -4.76 40.46
CA LEU A 899 39.62 -4.42 40.56
C LEU A 899 38.78 -5.69 40.42
N THR A 900 37.51 -5.64 40.83
CA THR A 900 36.57 -6.76 40.67
C THR A 900 35.38 -6.36 39.81
N LEU A 901 35.09 -7.16 38.78
CA LEU A 901 33.86 -7.09 38.00
C LEU A 901 32.82 -8.05 38.61
N LYS A 902 31.68 -7.53 39.06
CA LYS A 902 30.55 -8.33 39.55
C LYS A 902 29.38 -8.25 38.59
N ILE A 903 28.99 -9.36 37.98
CA ILE A 903 27.82 -9.42 37.09
C ILE A 903 26.55 -9.58 37.92
N THR A 904 25.58 -8.70 37.68
CA THR A 904 24.29 -8.64 38.39
C THR A 904 23.12 -9.13 37.56
N ALA A 905 23.21 -9.04 36.23
CA ALA A 905 22.23 -9.62 35.31
C ALA A 905 22.86 -10.05 33.98
N VAL A 906 22.30 -11.09 33.38
CA VAL A 906 22.56 -11.46 31.99
C VAL A 906 21.22 -11.63 31.30
N ASP A 907 21.02 -10.92 30.20
CA ASP A 907 19.90 -11.09 29.28
C ASP A 907 20.38 -11.80 28.01
N GLY A 908 19.60 -12.73 27.49
CA GLY A 908 19.98 -13.54 26.33
C GLY A 908 20.97 -14.69 26.60
N GLY A 909 21.36 -14.95 27.85
CA GLY A 909 22.32 -16.03 28.16
C GLY A 909 22.25 -16.50 29.61
N ILE A 910 22.93 -17.60 29.90
CA ILE A 910 22.99 -18.20 31.24
C ILE A 910 24.41 -18.08 31.82
N LEU A 911 24.56 -17.26 32.86
CA LEU A 911 25.77 -17.20 33.67
C LEU A 911 25.66 -18.15 34.87
N LYS A 912 26.64 -19.04 35.04
CA LYS A 912 26.78 -19.87 36.25
C LYS A 912 27.78 -19.20 37.21
N VAL A 913 27.63 -19.49 38.51
CA VAL A 913 28.58 -19.02 39.53
C VAL A 913 30.02 -19.46 39.21
N PRO A 914 31.04 -18.64 39.54
CA PRO A 914 30.96 -17.36 40.26
C PRO A 914 30.46 -16.19 39.39
N THR A 915 29.89 -15.15 40.01
CA THR A 915 29.48 -13.91 39.32
C THR A 915 30.48 -12.76 39.48
N THR A 916 31.62 -13.03 40.11
CA THR A 916 32.70 -12.05 40.37
C THR A 916 33.97 -12.48 39.67
N TYR A 917 34.61 -11.55 38.97
CA TYR A 917 35.79 -11.80 38.13
C TYR A 917 36.88 -10.78 38.49
N PRO A 918 38.12 -11.24 38.76
CA PRO A 918 39.22 -10.33 39.05
C PRO A 918 39.70 -9.64 37.78
N GLY A 919 40.08 -8.37 37.89
CA GLY A 919 40.79 -7.61 36.87
C GLY A 919 42.13 -7.11 37.41
N THR A 920 43.16 -7.11 36.57
CA THR A 920 44.50 -6.59 36.88
C THR A 920 44.85 -5.44 35.94
N ILE A 921 45.37 -4.36 36.51
CA ILE A 921 45.95 -3.21 35.80
C ILE A 921 47.46 -3.30 35.98
N HIS A 922 48.19 -3.40 34.87
CA HIS A 922 49.64 -3.32 34.85
C HIS A 922 50.07 -1.88 34.60
N ASP A 923 50.99 -1.37 35.41
CA ASP A 923 51.64 -0.09 35.19
C ASP A 923 52.62 -0.17 33.98
N ASN A 924 52.80 0.95 33.28
CA ASN A 924 53.60 1.06 32.07
C ASN A 924 54.75 2.08 32.15
N ASP A 925 54.96 2.74 33.29
CA ASP A 925 55.89 3.86 33.44
C ASP A 925 57.23 3.57 34.14
#